data_AF-A0A9D5ZL96-F1
#
_entry.id   AF-A0A9D5ZL96-F1
#
_cell.length_a   1.000
_cell.length_b   1.000
_cell.length_c   1.000
_cell.angle_alpha   90.00
_cell.angle_beta   90.00
_cell.angle_gamma   90.00
#
_symmetry.space_group_name_H-M   'P 1'
#
loop_
_entity.id
_entity.type
_entity.pdbx_description
1 polymer ?
#
loop_
_entity_poly.entity_id
_entity_poly.type
_entity_poly.pdbx_seq_one_letter_code
_entity_poly.pdbx_strand_id
1 'polypeptide(L)'
;MIARLRRFHWPLLLLSLVFMLQEVGFVHARLNGDDLEKTVAMRMLRVTEFKDIQDKCEEMHVPCYLFGGTAAAYVDYVHRDLERELEHKDYNPYRFNYDLNSIFNSNQDYDIVMDGTLEQVKTLQAYLESKYPYMQGEHTAWEVRPLRMQNGNKAPLLGPNYDDNSDFLKQHTDSYSQGMVAINSPGEGEQWVLDLKHWKKSNPRLFLNDVINHQIHYLENDKHTQSARYNDSATGNPQILSVIRYLIKVLQYGATIPDEDKEHLSKVIANFDPESIRSNNQYLKHWIEFNGKKIVTNSLDVERSFELLRGKYWGIPEEKNLRVKLSQLGLNDAVGGLKWWMKKEPLRSTRPCGEGGDQKSVRAKDLGIKQINHVVKELDAFENIIRPYDQSINALISRDNTYGEAAVYGDGFYVSRGEKDYYGTGMMILMDLDENALQGMDFDIAKNDSSILIIKNKNCIHRNYDHEKGISLEEFVRRLLTNKGGTSVGYLSRMQKKAEAQYLALTPQEKSEFNQFIRDHIVINEYPSAWFKSKLSQLFPNVIEMVIERSVADREIAQYVLSQPYWSNHPELVAALIRNGRANEEIARSVLSQPHWKDHPELVEALVKKGGADGDIARSVLSQPHWKDHPELVETLLSSGKADHAIAAYVLNQPHWQDHPELVETLLKKGTADGEIVRSVLSRPHWKDHPEWVEMLVNKGSVDQELAWSVLGQAHWKDHPEWVETLLNRGKADMAIASCVLNRAHWKDHPEWVETLLSRGKADQAIVTYVLSQAHWKDHPEWVETLIKKGTIDWDIAWNVLSQPHWKDHPELVEALIINGKADRAITDHVLNQPHWKNYFKKLTKEVKPSVDNIRKFYNEHSRQITAMKAELARRSAEYATLPSGALSFKDFLKSNLDDPVFIACIPGDLIPVYDELLSGNQLLIDQLIEGIVSRLQVKNRSLNSFGALMESVLSICPVLIRHLF
;
A
#
# COMPACT_ATOMS: atom_id res chain seq x y z
N MET A 1 -76.49 -17.87 61.75
CA MET A 1 -76.23 -17.86 60.28
C MET A 1 -74.83 -17.35 59.94
N ILE A 2 -74.41 -16.19 60.45
CA ILE A 2 -73.07 -15.61 60.26
C ILE A 2 -71.93 -16.50 60.78
N ALA A 3 -72.15 -17.24 61.88
CA ALA A 3 -71.17 -18.21 62.40
C ALA A 3 -71.01 -19.49 61.54
N ARG A 4 -72.01 -19.85 60.72
CA ARG A 4 -71.92 -20.99 59.78
C ARG A 4 -71.22 -20.60 58.47
N LEU A 5 -71.34 -19.34 58.05
CA LEU A 5 -70.63 -18.81 56.87
C LEU A 5 -69.10 -18.67 57.09
N ARG A 6 -68.65 -18.56 58.36
CA ARG A 6 -67.20 -18.49 58.68
C ARG A 6 -66.45 -19.82 58.58
N ARG A 7 -67.11 -20.98 58.56
CA ARG A 7 -66.43 -22.29 58.54
C ARG A 7 -66.30 -22.94 57.15
N PHE A 8 -67.05 -22.48 56.15
CA PHE A 8 -67.07 -23.11 54.82
C PHE A 8 -66.37 -22.33 53.70
N HIS A 9 -66.08 -21.03 53.87
CA HIS A 9 -65.46 -20.24 52.80
C HIS A 9 -63.97 -19.93 53.02
N TRP A 10 -63.45 -19.96 54.24
CA TRP A 10 -62.04 -19.68 54.48
C TRP A 10 -61.09 -20.66 53.79
N PRO A 11 -61.32 -22.00 53.77
CA PRO A 11 -60.42 -22.92 53.09
C PRO A 11 -60.42 -22.71 51.57
N LEU A 12 -61.58 -22.43 50.97
CA LEU A 12 -61.71 -22.12 49.54
C LEU A 12 -61.09 -20.78 49.19
N LEU A 13 -61.26 -19.76 50.03
CA LEU A 13 -60.64 -18.44 49.82
C LEU A 13 -59.13 -18.50 50.03
N LEU A 14 -58.64 -19.32 50.97
CA LEU A 14 -57.20 -19.57 51.15
C LEU A 14 -56.65 -20.39 49.97
N LEU A 15 -57.38 -21.39 49.47
CA LEU A 15 -56.97 -22.17 48.30
C LEU A 15 -56.97 -21.32 47.04
N SER A 16 -57.95 -20.43 46.86
CA SER A 16 -58.00 -19.44 45.79
C SER A 16 -56.95 -18.34 45.96
N LEU A 17 -56.59 -17.96 47.20
CA LEU A 17 -55.48 -17.05 47.46
C LEU A 17 -54.14 -17.74 47.24
N VAL A 18 -54.00 -19.04 47.51
CA VAL A 18 -52.79 -19.83 47.22
C VAL A 18 -52.69 -20.09 45.72
N PHE A 19 -53.78 -20.40 45.02
CA PHE A 19 -53.80 -20.49 43.56
C PHE A 19 -53.58 -19.13 42.90
N MET A 20 -54.17 -18.05 43.41
CA MET A 20 -53.85 -16.70 42.96
C MET A 20 -52.45 -16.28 43.36
N LEU A 21 -51.87 -16.72 44.47
CA LEU A 21 -50.46 -16.46 44.81
C LEU A 21 -49.51 -17.39 44.05
N GLN A 22 -49.99 -18.48 43.46
CA GLN A 22 -49.24 -19.35 42.54
C GLN A 22 -49.40 -18.91 41.08
N GLU A 23 -50.52 -18.28 40.70
CA GLU A 23 -50.72 -17.68 39.36
C GLU A 23 -50.23 -16.23 39.29
N VAL A 24 -50.41 -15.42 40.33
CA VAL A 24 -49.75 -14.11 40.46
C VAL A 24 -48.29 -14.31 40.89
N GLY A 25 -48.00 -15.43 41.54
CA GLY A 25 -46.66 -16.00 41.65
C GLY A 25 -46.32 -16.86 40.44
N PHE A 26 -46.57 -16.38 39.22
CA PHE A 26 -45.56 -16.51 38.17
C PHE A 26 -44.27 -15.88 38.75
N VAL A 27 -43.61 -16.65 39.60
CA VAL A 27 -42.21 -16.54 39.91
C VAL A 27 -41.60 -16.67 38.53
N HIS A 28 -41.37 -15.52 37.90
CA HIS A 28 -40.59 -15.43 36.67
C HIS A 28 -39.38 -16.28 36.98
N ALA A 29 -39.27 -17.43 36.32
CA ALA A 29 -38.26 -18.42 36.65
C ALA A 29 -36.94 -17.66 36.61
N ARG A 30 -36.38 -17.35 37.79
CA ARG A 30 -35.19 -16.49 37.85
C ARG A 30 -34.15 -17.21 37.04
N LEU A 31 -33.66 -16.55 35.99
CA LEU A 31 -32.57 -17.05 35.19
C LEU A 31 -31.44 -17.43 36.17
N ASN A 32 -31.17 -18.73 36.28
CA ASN A 32 -30.06 -19.18 37.10
C ASN A 32 -28.75 -18.90 36.35
N GLY A 33 -27.65 -18.76 37.09
CA GLY A 33 -26.37 -18.39 36.48
C GLY A 33 -25.86 -19.41 35.47
N ASP A 34 -26.08 -20.70 35.71
CA ASP A 34 -25.61 -21.75 34.80
C ASP A 34 -26.35 -21.71 33.45
N ASP A 35 -27.64 -21.38 33.43
CA ASP A 35 -28.44 -21.28 32.21
C ASP A 35 -28.08 -20.01 31.42
N LEU A 36 -27.84 -18.88 32.11
CA LEU A 36 -27.33 -17.67 31.45
C LEU A 36 -25.95 -17.93 30.85
N GLU A 37 -25.02 -18.53 31.60
CA GLU A 37 -23.66 -18.84 31.14
C GLU A 37 -23.66 -19.75 29.90
N LYS A 38 -24.45 -20.84 29.93
CA LYS A 38 -24.61 -21.72 28.75
C LYS A 38 -25.17 -20.96 27.54
N THR A 39 -26.13 -20.07 27.77
CA THR A 39 -26.72 -19.27 26.69
C THR A 39 -25.71 -18.29 26.11
N VAL A 40 -24.92 -17.63 26.97
CA VAL A 40 -23.82 -16.73 26.58
C VAL A 40 -22.85 -17.46 25.65
N ALA A 41 -22.44 -18.68 26.00
CA ALA A 41 -21.59 -19.52 25.17
C ALA A 41 -22.26 -19.89 23.84
N MET A 42 -23.49 -20.41 23.89
CA MET A 42 -24.23 -20.84 22.70
C MET A 42 -24.50 -19.72 21.70
N ARG A 43 -24.72 -18.49 22.17
CA ARG A 43 -25.05 -17.35 21.32
C ARG A 43 -23.83 -16.56 20.86
N MET A 44 -22.63 -16.88 21.37
CA MET A 44 -21.39 -16.18 21.01
C MET A 44 -21.17 -16.21 19.50
N LEU A 45 -21.43 -17.38 18.88
CA LEU A 45 -21.22 -17.62 17.46
C LEU A 45 -22.28 -16.99 16.55
N ARG A 46 -23.33 -16.38 17.13
CA ARG A 46 -24.28 -15.55 16.37
C ARG A 46 -23.68 -14.21 16.01
N VAL A 47 -22.64 -13.77 16.73
CA VAL A 47 -21.87 -12.57 16.39
C VAL A 47 -20.75 -12.97 15.43
N THR A 48 -20.88 -12.57 14.16
CA THR A 48 -19.95 -12.94 13.08
C THR A 48 -18.49 -12.66 13.44
N GLU A 49 -18.22 -11.50 14.04
CA GLU A 49 -16.88 -11.10 14.48
C GLU A 49 -16.30 -12.01 15.55
N PHE A 50 -17.13 -12.47 16.49
CA PHE A 50 -16.66 -13.34 17.57
C PHE A 50 -16.36 -14.75 17.06
N LYS A 51 -17.11 -15.23 16.07
CA LYS A 51 -16.78 -16.46 15.36
C LYS A 51 -15.44 -16.35 14.63
N ASP A 52 -15.20 -15.25 13.92
CA ASP A 52 -13.94 -15.03 13.22
C ASP A 52 -12.74 -14.87 14.18
N ILE A 53 -12.95 -14.27 15.37
CA ILE A 53 -11.95 -14.25 16.45
C ILE A 53 -11.70 -15.67 16.99
N GLN A 54 -12.77 -16.43 17.25
CA GLN A 54 -12.69 -17.80 17.72
C GLN A 54 -11.83 -18.65 16.76
N ASP A 55 -12.19 -18.66 15.47
CA ASP A 55 -11.50 -19.44 14.44
C ASP A 55 -10.00 -19.09 14.41
N LYS A 56 -9.68 -17.79 14.51
CA LYS A 56 -8.28 -17.33 14.48
C LYS A 56 -7.51 -17.72 15.75
N CYS A 57 -8.16 -17.70 16.92
CA CYS A 57 -7.55 -18.12 18.18
C CYS A 57 -7.41 -19.64 18.29
N GLU A 58 -8.33 -20.41 17.71
CA GLU A 58 -8.21 -21.87 17.59
C GLU A 58 -7.06 -22.27 16.65
N GLU A 59 -6.88 -21.57 15.52
CA GLU A 59 -5.74 -21.73 14.61
C GLU A 59 -4.39 -21.53 15.35
N MET A 60 -4.34 -20.56 16.27
CA MET A 60 -3.15 -20.26 17.08
C MET A 60 -3.05 -21.09 18.38
N HIS A 61 -4.03 -21.97 18.65
CA HIS A 61 -4.14 -22.76 19.88
C HIS A 61 -4.03 -21.94 21.17
N VAL A 62 -4.78 -20.84 21.24
CA VAL A 62 -4.67 -19.86 22.34
C VAL A 62 -6.04 -19.43 22.88
N PRO A 63 -6.25 -19.41 24.21
CA PRO A 63 -7.48 -18.89 24.78
C PRO A 63 -7.66 -17.39 24.57
N CYS A 64 -8.88 -16.99 24.24
CA CYS A 64 -9.25 -15.59 24.03
C CYS A 64 -10.58 -15.25 24.71
N TYR A 65 -10.70 -14.00 25.14
CA TYR A 65 -11.77 -13.54 26.00
C TYR A 65 -12.24 -12.14 25.61
N LEU A 66 -13.54 -11.90 25.69
CA LEU A 66 -14.08 -10.54 25.84
C LEU A 66 -13.74 -10.07 27.25
N PHE A 67 -13.41 -8.79 27.43
CA PHE A 67 -13.02 -8.24 28.73
C PHE A 67 -13.73 -6.94 29.10
N GLY A 68 -13.98 -6.76 30.39
CA GLY A 68 -14.45 -5.53 31.00
C GLY A 68 -15.79 -5.06 30.40
N GLY A 69 -15.82 -3.82 29.89
CA GLY A 69 -17.02 -3.28 29.25
C GLY A 69 -17.53 -4.13 28.08
N THR A 70 -16.63 -4.76 27.33
CA THR A 70 -16.99 -5.63 26.20
C THR A 70 -17.68 -6.91 26.67
N ALA A 71 -17.13 -7.55 27.70
CA ALA A 71 -17.76 -8.70 28.35
C ALA A 71 -19.14 -8.33 28.92
N ALA A 72 -19.20 -7.23 29.68
CA ALA A 72 -20.43 -6.74 30.30
C ALA A 72 -21.54 -6.47 29.29
N ALA A 73 -21.26 -5.75 28.20
CA ALA A 73 -22.25 -5.45 27.18
C ALA A 73 -22.77 -6.72 26.49
N TYR A 74 -21.89 -7.69 26.21
CA TYR A 74 -22.31 -8.94 25.60
C TYR A 74 -23.20 -9.79 26.53
N VAL A 75 -22.80 -9.97 27.80
CA VAL A 75 -23.58 -10.77 28.76
C VAL A 75 -24.91 -10.08 29.10
N ASP A 76 -24.92 -8.76 29.33
CA ASP A 76 -26.15 -7.97 29.55
C ASP A 76 -27.10 -8.08 28.35
N TYR A 77 -26.57 -8.01 27.12
CA TYR A 77 -27.37 -8.17 25.90
C TYR A 77 -28.02 -9.56 25.81
N VAL A 78 -27.25 -10.63 26.06
CA VAL A 78 -27.79 -12.00 26.08
C VAL A 78 -28.82 -12.18 27.19
N HIS A 79 -28.58 -11.62 28.37
CA HIS A 79 -29.52 -11.66 29.49
C HIS A 79 -30.86 -10.99 29.12
N ARG A 80 -30.82 -9.79 28.52
CA ARG A 80 -32.03 -9.09 28.07
C ARG A 80 -32.75 -9.80 26.93
N ASP A 81 -32.02 -10.47 26.05
CA ASP A 81 -32.65 -11.28 25.00
C ASP A 81 -33.39 -12.49 25.59
N LEU A 82 -32.83 -13.11 26.64
CA LEU A 82 -33.53 -14.16 27.38
C LEU A 82 -34.77 -13.61 28.09
N GLU A 83 -34.68 -12.44 28.74
CA GLU A 83 -35.85 -11.80 29.34
C GLU A 83 -36.94 -11.53 28.30
N ARG A 84 -36.58 -11.04 27.11
CA ARG A 84 -37.52 -10.88 25.99
C ARG A 84 -38.19 -12.21 25.61
N GLU A 85 -37.42 -13.29 25.49
CA GLU A 85 -37.95 -14.62 25.17
C GLU A 85 -38.87 -15.19 26.26
N LEU A 86 -38.66 -14.79 27.51
CA LEU A 86 -39.50 -15.12 28.66
C LEU A 86 -40.76 -14.22 28.78
N GLU A 87 -41.20 -13.62 27.66
CA GLU A 87 -42.41 -12.82 27.50
C GLU A 87 -42.44 -11.44 28.21
N HIS A 88 -41.29 -10.82 28.45
CA HIS A 88 -41.27 -9.39 28.78
C HIS A 88 -41.65 -8.55 27.54
N LYS A 89 -42.93 -8.17 27.45
CA LYS A 89 -43.59 -7.55 26.28
C LYS A 89 -43.02 -6.18 25.86
N ASP A 90 -42.22 -5.55 26.70
CA ASP A 90 -41.75 -4.19 26.47
C ASP A 90 -40.44 -4.12 25.67
N TYR A 91 -39.76 -5.26 25.47
CA TYR A 91 -38.51 -5.31 24.73
C TYR A 91 -38.71 -5.19 23.22
N ASN A 92 -37.85 -4.40 22.58
CA ASN A 92 -37.79 -4.30 21.13
C ASN A 92 -37.30 -5.62 20.49
N PRO A 93 -38.14 -6.34 19.71
CA PRO A 93 -37.73 -7.60 19.12
C PRO A 93 -36.64 -7.45 18.04
N TYR A 94 -36.54 -6.29 17.38
CA TYR A 94 -35.56 -6.04 16.31
C TYR A 94 -34.17 -5.70 16.83
N ARG A 95 -34.05 -5.44 18.14
CA ARG A 95 -32.77 -5.11 18.78
C ARG A 95 -31.87 -6.34 18.96
N PHE A 96 -32.44 -7.53 19.04
CA PHE A 96 -31.73 -8.77 19.39
C PHE A 96 -31.26 -9.58 18.18
N ASN A 97 -30.60 -8.90 17.23
CA ASN A 97 -30.11 -9.50 15.98
C ASN A 97 -28.65 -9.98 16.03
N TYR A 98 -27.96 -9.83 17.17
CA TYR A 98 -26.55 -10.22 17.36
C TYR A 98 -25.56 -9.55 16.38
N ASP A 99 -25.97 -8.47 15.72
CA ASP A 99 -25.02 -7.55 15.08
C ASP A 99 -24.21 -6.85 16.17
N LEU A 100 -22.90 -6.72 15.95
CA LEU A 100 -22.00 -6.11 16.93
C LEU A 100 -22.49 -4.72 17.39
N ASN A 101 -23.11 -3.96 16.50
CA ASN A 101 -23.58 -2.60 16.81
C ASN A 101 -24.92 -2.56 17.54
N SER A 102 -25.64 -3.68 17.62
CA SER A 102 -26.79 -3.83 18.50
C SER A 102 -26.38 -4.15 19.94
N ILE A 103 -25.21 -4.75 20.10
CA ILE A 103 -24.63 -5.12 21.40
C ILE A 103 -23.82 -3.96 21.99
N PHE A 104 -23.04 -3.27 21.14
CA PHE A 104 -22.05 -2.29 21.56
C PHE A 104 -22.31 -0.89 21.00
N ASN A 105 -22.00 0.12 21.79
CA ASN A 105 -22.11 1.52 21.36
C ASN A 105 -21.05 1.87 20.32
N SER A 106 -21.34 2.86 19.45
CA SER A 106 -20.36 3.45 18.51
C SER A 106 -19.05 3.90 19.16
N ASN A 107 -19.11 4.35 20.41
CA ASN A 107 -18.02 4.93 21.16
C ASN A 107 -17.40 4.00 22.23
N GLN A 108 -17.76 2.72 22.19
CA GLN A 108 -17.26 1.71 23.13
C GLN A 108 -16.04 0.99 22.56
N ASP A 109 -14.99 0.87 23.38
CA ASP A 109 -13.80 0.10 23.07
C ASP A 109 -14.12 -1.40 23.03
N TYR A 110 -13.52 -2.14 22.08
CA TYR A 110 -13.61 -3.60 21.97
C TYR A 110 -12.36 -4.21 22.58
N ASP A 111 -12.38 -4.40 23.89
CA ASP A 111 -11.31 -5.04 24.66
C ASP A 111 -11.37 -6.57 24.50
N ILE A 112 -10.40 -7.12 23.77
CA ILE A 112 -10.12 -8.55 23.67
C ILE A 112 -8.88 -8.86 24.50
N VAL A 113 -8.95 -9.94 25.26
CA VAL A 113 -7.83 -10.44 26.07
C VAL A 113 -7.43 -11.81 25.57
N MET A 114 -6.14 -12.07 25.50
CA MET A 114 -5.61 -13.31 24.97
C MET A 114 -4.54 -13.87 25.89
N ASP A 115 -4.63 -15.15 26.24
CA ASP A 115 -3.63 -15.83 27.06
C ASP A 115 -2.50 -16.40 26.18
N GLY A 116 -1.89 -15.53 25.38
CA GLY A 116 -0.88 -15.86 24.38
C GLY A 116 0.38 -15.01 24.48
N THR A 117 1.31 -15.26 23.55
CA THR A 117 2.52 -14.43 23.39
C THR A 117 2.18 -13.07 22.79
N LEU A 118 3.07 -12.08 22.95
CA LEU A 118 2.93 -10.77 22.33
C LEU A 118 2.84 -10.82 20.79
N GLU A 119 3.48 -11.80 20.17
CA GLU A 119 3.44 -11.99 18.71
C GLU A 119 2.05 -12.46 18.27
N GLN A 120 1.46 -13.43 19.00
CA GLN A 120 0.11 -13.90 18.70
C GLN A 120 -0.94 -12.80 18.94
N VAL A 121 -0.78 -11.98 19.99
CA VAL A 121 -1.63 -10.79 20.24
C VAL A 121 -1.57 -9.82 19.06
N LYS A 122 -0.37 -9.48 18.59
CA LYS A 122 -0.19 -8.60 17.43
C LYS A 122 -0.78 -9.20 16.16
N THR A 123 -0.66 -10.51 16.00
CA THR A 123 -1.22 -11.26 14.86
C THR A 123 -2.74 -11.17 14.83
N LEU A 124 -3.42 -11.40 15.97
CA LEU A 124 -4.87 -11.24 16.06
C LEU A 124 -5.29 -9.79 15.83
N GLN A 125 -4.60 -8.83 16.44
CA GLN A 125 -4.93 -7.42 16.27
C GLN A 125 -4.83 -6.99 14.79
N ALA A 126 -3.73 -7.35 14.11
CA ALA A 126 -3.54 -7.04 12.69
C ALA A 126 -4.61 -7.73 11.81
N TYR A 127 -5.00 -8.96 12.14
CA TYR A 127 -6.09 -9.66 11.47
C TYR A 127 -7.42 -8.90 11.61
N LEU A 128 -7.76 -8.45 12.82
CA LEU A 128 -9.01 -7.72 13.08
C LEU A 128 -9.04 -6.33 12.46
N GLU A 129 -7.92 -5.60 12.52
CA GLU A 129 -7.77 -4.28 11.87
C GLU A 129 -7.88 -4.41 10.35
N SER A 130 -7.33 -5.48 9.77
CA SER A 130 -7.44 -5.74 8.33
C SER A 130 -8.85 -6.16 7.90
N LYS A 131 -9.51 -7.03 8.68
CA LYS A 131 -10.81 -7.60 8.32
C LYS A 131 -11.98 -6.68 8.67
N TYR A 132 -11.86 -5.89 9.75
CA TYR A 132 -12.89 -4.98 10.25
C TYR A 132 -12.34 -3.58 10.60
N PRO A 133 -11.91 -2.81 9.61
CA PRO A 133 -11.23 -1.53 9.83
C PRO A 133 -12.11 -0.42 10.43
N TYR A 134 -13.45 -0.51 10.36
CA TYR A 134 -14.37 0.60 10.68
C TYR A 134 -15.53 0.18 11.60
N MET A 135 -15.22 -0.29 12.81
CA MET A 135 -16.21 -0.85 13.73
C MET A 135 -16.70 0.10 14.85
N GLN A 136 -15.96 1.17 15.16
CA GLN A 136 -16.28 2.11 16.25
C GLN A 136 -16.40 3.56 15.74
N GLY A 137 -17.25 3.81 14.74
CA GLY A 137 -17.36 5.17 14.20
C GLY A 137 -16.05 5.60 13.52
N GLU A 138 -15.33 6.52 14.15
CA GLU A 138 -14.00 7.02 13.71
C GLU A 138 -12.82 6.27 14.34
N HIS A 139 -13.04 5.48 15.39
CA HIS A 139 -11.99 4.70 16.02
C HIS A 139 -11.80 3.36 15.29
N THR A 140 -10.57 3.09 14.87
CA THR A 140 -10.19 1.91 14.08
C THR A 140 -9.61 0.77 14.93
N ALA A 141 -9.42 0.98 16.23
CA ALA A 141 -8.54 0.13 17.04
C ALA A 141 -9.32 -0.95 17.80
N TRP A 142 -9.25 -2.19 17.31
CA TRP A 142 -9.44 -3.36 18.15
C TRP A 142 -8.35 -3.38 19.22
N GLU A 143 -8.73 -3.44 20.49
CA GLU A 143 -7.77 -3.48 21.57
C GLU A 143 -7.54 -4.93 22.00
N VAL A 144 -6.50 -5.56 21.44
CA VAL A 144 -6.07 -6.90 21.87
C VAL A 144 -4.97 -6.78 22.92
N ARG A 145 -5.21 -7.32 24.11
CA ARG A 145 -4.30 -7.28 25.25
C ARG A 145 -3.83 -8.69 25.61
N PRO A 146 -2.53 -8.91 25.91
CA PRO A 146 -2.12 -10.13 26.58
C PRO A 146 -2.68 -10.20 28.00
N LEU A 147 -3.08 -11.39 28.46
CA LEU A 147 -3.58 -11.60 29.81
C LEU A 147 -2.48 -11.42 30.87
N ARG A 148 -1.27 -11.89 30.58
CA ARG A 148 -0.17 -12.07 31.57
C ARG A 148 1.10 -11.27 31.28
N MET A 149 1.22 -10.72 30.07
CA MET A 149 2.42 -10.00 29.63
C MET A 149 2.16 -8.51 29.58
N GLN A 150 3.20 -7.69 29.73
CA GLN A 150 3.08 -6.26 29.48
C GLN A 150 3.16 -6.00 27.97
N ASN A 151 2.26 -5.16 27.45
CA ASN A 151 2.30 -4.72 26.04
C ASN A 151 2.42 -3.19 25.98
N GLY A 152 3.65 -2.69 25.87
CA GLY A 152 3.94 -1.25 25.95
C GLY A 152 3.49 -0.65 27.28
N ASN A 153 2.61 0.36 27.23
CA ASN A 153 2.06 1.03 28.42
C ASN A 153 0.86 0.29 29.04
N LYS A 154 0.44 -0.85 28.47
CA LYS A 154 -0.66 -1.67 29.00
C LYS A 154 -0.07 -2.70 29.95
N ALA A 155 -0.33 -2.51 31.25
CA ALA A 155 0.03 -3.46 32.28
C ALA A 155 -0.72 -4.80 32.07
N PRO A 156 -0.12 -5.93 32.46
CA PRO A 156 -0.81 -7.22 32.42
C PRO A 156 -2.03 -7.20 33.34
N LEU A 157 -3.08 -7.93 32.97
CA LEU A 157 -4.29 -8.02 33.77
C LEU A 157 -4.10 -8.96 34.97
N LEU A 158 -3.31 -10.03 34.79
CA LEU A 158 -2.90 -10.95 35.86
C LEU A 158 -1.39 -10.89 36.11
N GLY A 159 -0.99 -11.04 37.38
CA GLY A 159 0.42 -11.20 37.73
C GLY A 159 1.00 -12.53 37.20
N PRO A 160 2.34 -12.66 37.10
CA PRO A 160 3.00 -13.88 36.63
C PRO A 160 2.64 -15.11 37.46
N ASN A 161 2.27 -14.93 38.74
CA ASN A 161 1.89 -16.00 39.65
C ASN A 161 0.37 -16.15 39.84
N TYR A 162 -0.45 -15.53 38.97
CA TYR A 162 -1.90 -15.46 39.12
C TYR A 162 -2.34 -14.84 40.45
N ASP A 163 -1.52 -13.95 41.00
CA ASP A 163 -1.83 -13.22 42.23
C ASP A 163 -2.51 -11.89 41.90
N ASP A 164 -3.28 -11.38 42.87
CA ASP A 164 -3.99 -10.10 42.79
C ASP A 164 -3.06 -8.87 42.83
N ASN A 165 -1.78 -9.06 42.51
CA ASN A 165 -0.75 -8.02 42.56
C ASN A 165 -0.50 -7.33 41.21
N SER A 166 -1.27 -7.67 40.17
CA SER A 166 -1.21 -6.89 38.93
C SER A 166 -1.59 -5.43 39.20
N ASP A 167 -0.99 -4.51 38.45
CA ASP A 167 -1.27 -3.09 38.65
C ASP A 167 -2.73 -2.74 38.41
N PHE A 168 -3.36 -3.45 37.48
CA PHE A 168 -4.78 -3.32 37.18
C PHE A 168 -5.65 -3.69 38.38
N LEU A 169 -5.39 -4.83 39.02
CA LEU A 169 -6.22 -5.33 40.12
C LEU A 169 -6.06 -4.51 41.40
N LYS A 170 -4.98 -3.73 41.56
CA LYS A 170 -4.80 -2.82 42.70
C LYS A 170 -5.74 -1.61 42.65
N GLN A 171 -6.31 -1.27 41.50
CA GLN A 171 -7.13 -0.07 41.36
C GLN A 171 -8.56 -0.29 41.87
N HIS A 172 -9.19 0.78 42.36
CA HIS A 172 -10.64 0.80 42.53
C HIS A 172 -11.33 0.56 41.18
N THR A 173 -12.35 -0.30 41.19
CA THR A 173 -13.00 -0.78 39.98
C THR A 173 -14.44 -1.19 40.27
N ASP A 174 -15.05 -1.96 39.38
CA ASP A 174 -16.42 -2.45 39.46
C ASP A 174 -16.50 -3.89 38.96
N SER A 175 -17.54 -4.64 39.35
CA SER A 175 -17.71 -6.04 38.95
C SER A 175 -17.73 -6.20 37.43
N TYR A 176 -18.39 -5.30 36.70
CA TYR A 176 -18.44 -5.29 35.24
C TYR A 176 -17.08 -4.98 34.59
N SER A 177 -16.14 -4.33 35.28
CA SER A 177 -14.77 -4.07 34.80
C SER A 177 -13.87 -5.28 34.90
N GLN A 178 -14.25 -6.25 35.73
CA GLN A 178 -13.48 -7.48 35.96
C GLN A 178 -14.09 -8.68 35.23
N GLY A 179 -15.27 -8.53 34.64
CA GLY A 179 -15.93 -9.57 33.86
C GLY A 179 -15.12 -9.98 32.63
N MET A 180 -15.11 -11.29 32.38
CA MET A 180 -14.51 -11.92 31.21
C MET A 180 -15.48 -12.94 30.62
N VAL A 181 -15.47 -13.08 29.29
CA VAL A 181 -16.24 -14.13 28.60
C VAL A 181 -15.33 -14.85 27.61
N ALA A 182 -15.18 -16.16 27.75
CA ALA A 182 -14.41 -16.97 26.81
C ALA A 182 -15.06 -16.95 25.42
N ILE A 183 -14.26 -16.70 24.38
CA ILE A 183 -14.71 -16.67 22.98
C ILE A 183 -14.54 -18.05 22.35
N ASN A 184 -13.42 -18.74 22.62
CA ASN A 184 -13.22 -20.15 22.26
C ASN A 184 -13.47 -21.07 23.45
N SER A 185 -13.64 -22.37 23.18
CA SER A 185 -13.96 -23.37 24.20
C SER A 185 -12.96 -23.27 25.36
N PRO A 186 -13.43 -22.96 26.59
CA PRO A 186 -12.56 -22.98 27.75
C PRO A 186 -12.12 -24.44 28.00
N GLY A 187 -11.03 -24.62 28.75
CA GLY A 187 -10.51 -25.95 29.08
C GLY A 187 -11.54 -26.80 29.84
N GLU A 188 -11.34 -28.12 29.92
CA GLU A 188 -12.23 -29.00 30.67
C GLU A 188 -12.34 -28.53 32.15
N GLY A 189 -13.55 -28.18 32.58
CA GLY A 189 -13.84 -27.69 33.93
C GLY A 189 -13.71 -26.17 34.13
N GLU A 190 -13.34 -25.42 33.09
CA GLU A 190 -13.32 -23.96 33.10
C GLU A 190 -14.71 -23.37 32.74
N GLN A 191 -14.96 -22.14 33.19
CA GLN A 191 -16.22 -21.42 33.01
C GLN A 191 -16.17 -20.53 31.77
N TRP A 192 -17.31 -20.34 31.11
CA TRP A 192 -17.44 -19.43 29.97
C TRP A 192 -17.49 -17.97 30.42
N VAL A 193 -18.03 -17.70 31.62
CA VAL A 193 -18.07 -16.37 32.23
C VAL A 193 -17.20 -16.38 33.48
N LEU A 194 -16.22 -15.48 33.53
CA LEU A 194 -15.18 -15.44 34.53
C LEU A 194 -15.11 -14.07 35.21
N ASP A 195 -14.66 -14.06 36.45
CA ASP A 195 -14.25 -12.86 37.18
C ASP A 195 -12.72 -12.80 37.23
N LEU A 196 -12.11 -11.74 36.68
CA LEU A 196 -10.65 -11.61 36.63
C LEU A 196 -10.00 -11.72 38.03
N LYS A 197 -10.61 -11.14 39.06
CA LYS A 197 -10.15 -11.20 40.46
C LYS A 197 -10.25 -12.61 41.07
N HIS A 198 -11.11 -13.46 40.51
CA HIS A 198 -11.34 -14.81 40.99
C HIS A 198 -10.93 -15.86 39.96
N TRP A 199 -9.95 -15.57 39.09
CA TRP A 199 -9.50 -16.41 37.98
C TRP A 199 -9.36 -17.92 38.30
N LYS A 200 -8.87 -18.27 39.50
CA LYS A 200 -8.66 -19.67 39.94
C LYS A 200 -9.79 -20.26 40.78
N LYS A 201 -10.77 -19.45 41.20
CA LYS A 201 -11.85 -19.88 42.09
C LYS A 201 -13.13 -19.95 41.29
N SER A 202 -13.78 -21.12 41.28
CA SER A 202 -15.07 -21.31 40.61
C SER A 202 -16.24 -20.55 41.24
N ASN A 203 -16.02 -19.92 42.41
CA ASN A 203 -16.99 -19.17 43.20
C ASN A 203 -16.22 -18.16 44.08
N PRO A 204 -16.58 -16.86 44.17
CA PRO A 204 -17.78 -16.18 43.67
C PRO A 204 -17.77 -15.81 42.18
N ARG A 205 -18.92 -15.98 41.51
CA ARG A 205 -19.24 -15.46 40.17
C ARG A 205 -19.90 -14.08 40.27
N LEU A 206 -19.20 -13.10 40.83
CA LEU A 206 -19.78 -11.80 41.15
C LEU A 206 -20.29 -11.09 39.88
N PHE A 207 -19.49 -11.05 38.82
CA PHE A 207 -19.89 -10.43 37.55
C PHE A 207 -21.17 -11.05 36.97
N LEU A 208 -21.25 -12.37 36.89
CA LEU A 208 -22.42 -13.05 36.34
C LEU A 208 -23.66 -12.83 37.21
N ASN A 209 -23.52 -12.91 38.54
CA ASN A 209 -24.61 -12.65 39.47
C ASN A 209 -25.11 -11.20 39.39
N ASP A 210 -24.19 -10.26 39.21
CA ASP A 210 -24.52 -8.85 39.04
C ASP A 210 -25.33 -8.60 37.77
N VAL A 211 -24.98 -9.25 36.64
CA VAL A 211 -25.78 -9.16 35.41
C VAL A 211 -27.20 -9.72 35.62
N ILE A 212 -27.33 -10.89 36.25
CA ILE A 212 -28.63 -11.52 36.52
C ILE A 212 -29.53 -10.63 37.39
N ASN A 213 -28.94 -9.95 38.37
CA ASN A 213 -29.68 -9.09 39.30
C ASN A 213 -29.81 -7.64 38.80
N HIS A 214 -29.34 -7.31 37.59
CA HIS A 214 -29.21 -5.93 37.10
C HIS A 214 -28.56 -5.02 38.15
N GLN A 215 -27.40 -5.43 38.65
CA GLN A 215 -26.62 -4.73 39.67
C GLN A 215 -25.18 -4.54 39.21
N ILE A 216 -24.46 -3.57 39.79
CA ILE A 216 -23.00 -3.49 39.66
C ILE A 216 -22.44 -3.17 41.04
N HIS A 217 -21.57 -4.02 41.57
CA HIS A 217 -20.84 -3.72 42.80
C HIS A 217 -19.62 -2.83 42.54
N TYR A 218 -19.42 -1.85 43.42
CA TYR A 218 -18.21 -1.04 43.48
C TYR A 218 -17.13 -1.79 44.27
N LEU A 219 -15.97 -2.01 43.64
CA LEU A 219 -14.91 -2.83 44.20
C LEU A 219 -13.77 -1.93 44.69
N GLU A 220 -13.78 -1.64 45.99
CA GLU A 220 -12.68 -0.96 46.65
C GLU A 220 -11.44 -1.88 46.73
N ASN A 221 -10.26 -1.26 46.75
CA ASN A 221 -9.00 -1.96 46.91
C ASN A 221 -8.08 -1.15 47.81
N ASP A 222 -7.70 -1.72 48.95
CA ASP A 222 -6.83 -1.09 49.94
C ASP A 222 -5.43 -0.76 49.38
N LYS A 223 -5.02 -1.43 48.30
CA LYS A 223 -3.76 -1.18 47.58
C LYS A 223 -3.90 -0.17 46.43
N HIS A 224 -5.01 0.55 46.30
CA HIS A 224 -5.19 1.56 45.23
C HIS A 224 -4.06 2.59 45.22
N THR A 225 -3.62 3.03 46.40
CA THR A 225 -2.50 3.95 46.58
C THR A 225 -1.14 3.37 46.16
N GLN A 226 -1.05 2.05 45.97
CA GLN A 226 0.14 1.33 45.51
C GLN A 226 0.13 1.07 44.00
N SER A 227 -0.95 1.42 43.29
CA SER A 227 -1.00 1.29 41.84
C SER A 227 -0.07 2.29 41.16
N ALA A 228 0.52 1.92 40.03
CA ALA A 228 1.34 2.77 39.18
C ALA A 228 0.51 3.96 38.70
N ARG A 229 -0.79 3.77 38.39
CA ARG A 229 -1.68 4.89 38.06
C ARG A 229 -1.84 5.88 39.20
N TYR A 230 -2.01 5.44 40.44
CA TYR A 230 -2.07 6.37 41.57
C TYR A 230 -0.76 7.14 41.77
N ASN A 231 0.38 6.44 41.62
CA ASN A 231 1.71 7.01 41.80
C ASN A 231 2.19 7.86 40.61
N ASP A 232 1.51 7.80 39.46
CA ASP A 232 1.80 8.64 38.32
C ASP A 232 1.48 10.10 38.69
N SER A 233 2.52 10.93 38.79
CA SER A 233 2.39 12.35 39.14
C SER A 233 1.51 13.13 38.16
N ALA A 234 1.36 12.64 36.93
CA ALA A 234 0.47 13.22 35.93
C ALA A 234 -1.00 12.85 36.15
N THR A 235 -1.33 11.79 36.89
CA THR A 235 -2.73 11.37 37.07
C THR A 235 -3.19 11.38 38.53
N GLY A 236 -2.37 10.97 39.50
CA GLY A 236 -2.76 10.84 40.91
C GLY A 236 -3.94 9.90 41.19
N ASN A 237 -4.54 9.33 40.14
CA ASN A 237 -5.77 8.54 40.05
C ASN A 237 -6.74 8.73 41.24
N PRO A 238 -7.35 9.92 41.43
CA PRO A 238 -8.21 10.17 42.57
C PRO A 238 -9.45 9.27 42.52
N GLN A 239 -9.97 8.89 43.70
CA GLN A 239 -11.11 7.96 43.82
C GLN A 239 -12.35 8.41 43.03
N ILE A 240 -12.52 9.72 42.81
CA ILE A 240 -13.63 10.22 41.98
C ILE A 240 -13.62 9.65 40.55
N LEU A 241 -12.45 9.30 39.99
CA LEU A 241 -12.38 8.74 38.63
C LEU A 241 -12.97 7.33 38.56
N SER A 242 -12.77 6.50 39.59
CA SER A 242 -13.43 5.19 39.66
C SER A 242 -14.93 5.35 39.88
N VAL A 243 -15.39 6.31 40.70
CA VAL A 243 -16.82 6.62 40.85
C VAL A 243 -17.46 7.05 39.53
N ILE A 244 -16.81 7.94 38.76
CA ILE A 244 -17.31 8.36 37.45
C ILE A 244 -17.41 7.16 36.50
N ARG A 245 -16.37 6.31 36.42
CA ARG A 245 -16.40 5.08 35.59
C ARG A 245 -17.51 4.12 36.00
N TYR A 246 -17.66 3.90 37.30
CA TYR A 246 -18.71 3.08 37.89
C TYR A 246 -20.10 3.60 37.48
N LEU A 247 -20.36 4.90 37.66
CA LEU A 247 -21.65 5.51 37.31
C LEU A 247 -21.94 5.45 35.81
N ILE A 248 -20.93 5.65 34.95
CA ILE A 248 -21.09 5.48 33.49
C ILE A 248 -21.62 4.09 33.18
N LYS A 249 -21.07 3.04 33.80
CA LYS A 249 -21.51 1.66 33.57
C LYS A 249 -22.89 1.36 34.16
N VAL A 250 -23.14 1.78 35.39
CA VAL A 250 -24.46 1.66 36.04
C VAL A 250 -25.54 2.21 35.11
N LEU A 251 -25.30 3.39 34.54
CA LEU A 251 -26.24 4.04 33.63
C LEU A 251 -26.26 3.41 32.23
N GLN A 252 -25.10 2.99 31.70
CA GLN A 252 -24.98 2.34 30.40
C GLN A 252 -25.70 0.99 30.33
N TYR A 253 -25.76 0.26 31.45
CA TYR A 253 -26.42 -1.03 31.54
C TYR A 253 -27.73 -0.98 32.31
N GLY A 254 -28.18 0.21 32.74
CA GLY A 254 -29.43 0.36 33.49
C GLY A 254 -29.43 -0.37 34.84
N ALA A 255 -28.25 -0.81 35.30
CA ALA A 255 -28.08 -1.57 36.51
C ALA A 255 -28.33 -0.71 37.75
N THR A 256 -28.64 -1.34 38.87
CA THR A 256 -28.86 -0.71 40.17
C THR A 256 -27.58 -0.67 41.00
N ILE A 257 -27.50 0.30 41.91
CA ILE A 257 -26.39 0.46 42.85
C ILE A 257 -26.80 -0.24 44.15
N PRO A 258 -26.07 -1.27 44.62
CA PRO A 258 -26.29 -1.90 45.92
C PRO A 258 -26.28 -0.86 47.05
N ASP A 259 -27.13 -1.03 48.08
CA ASP A 259 -27.25 -0.06 49.16
C ASP A 259 -25.94 0.12 49.94
N GLU A 260 -25.16 -0.96 50.10
CA GLU A 260 -23.82 -0.95 50.69
C GLU A 260 -22.83 -0.04 49.95
N ASP A 261 -22.90 0.01 48.61
CA ASP A 261 -22.04 0.87 47.80
C ASP A 261 -22.48 2.34 47.87
N LYS A 262 -23.78 2.61 48.02
CA LYS A 262 -24.31 3.99 48.03
C LYS A 262 -23.68 4.84 49.12
N GLU A 263 -23.50 4.30 50.32
CA GLU A 263 -22.90 5.03 51.44
C GLU A 263 -21.45 5.41 51.12
N HIS A 264 -20.67 4.46 50.60
CA HIS A 264 -19.28 4.69 50.23
C HIS A 264 -19.16 5.72 49.10
N LEU A 265 -19.91 5.52 48.00
CA LEU A 265 -19.92 6.43 46.85
C LEU A 265 -20.34 7.84 47.25
N SER A 266 -21.35 7.97 48.12
CA SER A 266 -21.78 9.27 48.67
C SER A 266 -20.64 9.98 49.41
N LYS A 267 -19.87 9.26 50.24
CA LYS A 267 -18.69 9.82 50.93
C LYS A 267 -17.62 10.30 49.94
N VAL A 268 -17.28 9.49 48.94
CA VAL A 268 -16.28 9.87 47.91
C VAL A 268 -16.75 11.11 47.14
N ILE A 269 -18.01 11.15 46.71
CA ILE A 269 -18.60 12.29 46.00
C ILE A 269 -18.61 13.52 46.91
N ALA A 270 -19.04 13.42 48.17
CA ALA A 270 -19.12 14.54 49.09
C ALA A 270 -17.75 15.17 49.38
N ASN A 271 -16.73 14.32 49.59
CA ASN A 271 -15.37 14.74 49.95
C ASN A 271 -14.53 15.22 48.77
N PHE A 272 -14.91 14.89 47.53
CA PHE A 272 -14.16 15.33 46.36
C PHE A 272 -14.23 16.85 46.16
N ASP A 273 -13.08 17.53 46.11
CA ASP A 273 -12.97 18.96 45.83
C ASP A 273 -12.48 19.20 44.39
N PRO A 274 -13.31 19.78 43.49
CA PRO A 274 -12.90 20.14 42.13
C PRO A 274 -11.67 21.05 42.05
N GLU A 275 -11.44 21.92 43.05
CA GLU A 275 -10.28 22.82 43.06
C GLU A 275 -8.95 22.06 43.14
N SER A 276 -8.95 20.89 43.76
CA SER A 276 -7.76 20.02 43.85
C SER A 276 -7.20 19.60 42.48
N ILE A 277 -8.02 19.64 41.42
CA ILE A 277 -7.60 19.33 40.03
C ILE A 277 -7.25 20.61 39.26
N ARG A 278 -7.73 21.79 39.70
CA ARG A 278 -7.79 23.00 38.86
C ARG A 278 -6.43 23.67 38.59
N SER A 279 -5.41 23.53 39.44
CA SER A 279 -4.20 24.36 39.30
C SER A 279 -3.14 23.84 38.31
N ASN A 280 -2.91 22.54 38.10
CA ASN A 280 -1.81 22.07 37.23
C ASN A 280 -2.01 20.73 36.46
N ASN A 281 -3.09 19.98 36.64
CA ASN A 281 -3.22 18.66 36.02
C ASN A 281 -4.10 18.67 34.76
N GLN A 282 -3.49 18.98 33.60
CA GLN A 282 -4.21 18.98 32.31
C GLN A 282 -4.77 17.60 31.94
N TYR A 283 -4.05 16.52 32.25
CA TYR A 283 -4.49 15.16 31.93
C TYR A 283 -5.83 14.84 32.60
N LEU A 284 -5.95 15.08 33.92
CA LEU A 284 -7.17 14.83 34.67
C LEU A 284 -8.35 15.66 34.16
N LYS A 285 -8.12 16.92 33.80
CA LYS A 285 -9.17 17.77 33.23
C LYS A 285 -9.70 17.19 31.91
N HIS A 286 -8.81 16.80 31.00
CA HIS A 286 -9.22 16.18 29.74
C HIS A 286 -9.91 14.83 29.97
N TRP A 287 -9.42 14.03 30.91
CA TRP A 287 -10.05 12.75 31.25
C TRP A 287 -11.48 12.97 31.77
N ILE A 288 -11.69 13.93 32.68
CA ILE A 288 -13.00 14.24 33.24
C ILE A 288 -13.91 14.88 32.19
N GLU A 289 -13.39 15.78 31.36
CA GLU A 289 -14.12 16.36 30.22
C GLU A 289 -14.68 15.28 29.30
N PHE A 290 -13.85 14.29 28.97
CA PHE A 290 -14.23 13.22 28.05
C PHE A 290 -15.15 12.18 28.69
N ASN A 291 -14.86 11.74 29.91
CA ASN A 291 -15.61 10.67 30.57
C ASN A 291 -16.83 11.17 31.36
N GLY A 292 -16.76 12.36 31.96
CA GLY A 292 -17.86 12.91 32.76
C GLY A 292 -19.14 13.09 31.94
N LYS A 293 -19.03 13.45 30.65
CA LYS A 293 -20.21 13.58 29.78
C LYS A 293 -20.82 12.22 29.42
N LYS A 294 -20.04 11.13 29.45
CA LYS A 294 -20.53 9.77 29.23
C LYS A 294 -21.56 9.32 30.26
N ILE A 295 -21.59 9.93 31.46
CA ILE A 295 -22.67 9.70 32.43
C ILE A 295 -24.03 9.99 31.79
N VAL A 296 -24.11 11.06 30.98
CA VAL A 296 -25.31 11.46 30.26
C VAL A 296 -25.38 10.78 28.89
N THR A 297 -24.31 10.88 28.09
CA THR A 297 -24.34 10.41 26.69
C THR A 297 -24.40 8.90 26.56
N ASN A 298 -23.89 8.14 27.54
CA ASN A 298 -23.93 6.68 27.46
C ASN A 298 -25.10 6.05 28.22
N SER A 299 -25.95 6.86 28.86
CA SER A 299 -27.03 6.36 29.70
C SER A 299 -28.14 5.67 28.92
N LEU A 300 -28.65 4.55 29.43
CA LEU A 300 -29.93 3.99 28.98
C LEU A 300 -31.12 4.82 29.44
N ASP A 301 -31.02 5.53 30.56
CA ASP A 301 -32.08 6.41 31.03
C ASP A 301 -31.48 7.75 31.49
N VAL A 302 -31.58 8.73 30.59
CA VAL A 302 -31.05 10.06 30.82
C VAL A 302 -31.70 10.74 32.02
N GLU A 303 -32.96 10.45 32.34
CA GLU A 303 -33.62 11.02 33.52
C GLU A 303 -32.95 10.53 34.81
N ARG A 304 -32.80 9.22 34.93
CA ARG A 304 -32.07 8.56 36.03
C ARG A 304 -30.61 9.03 36.13
N SER A 305 -29.93 9.25 35.00
CA SER A 305 -28.59 9.84 35.00
C SER A 305 -28.55 11.19 35.75
N PHE A 306 -29.49 12.08 35.46
CA PHE A 306 -29.55 13.37 36.15
C PHE A 306 -29.97 13.25 37.62
N GLU A 307 -30.73 12.22 37.99
CA GLU A 307 -31.01 11.91 39.40
C GLU A 307 -29.75 11.49 40.15
N LEU A 308 -28.93 10.61 39.56
CA LEU A 308 -27.63 10.20 40.11
C LEU A 308 -26.62 11.34 40.11
N LEU A 309 -26.76 12.36 39.25
CA LEU A 309 -25.90 13.54 39.29
C LEU A 309 -26.31 14.53 40.40
N ARG A 310 -27.55 14.44 40.91
CA ARG A 310 -28.12 15.34 41.90
C ARG A 310 -27.91 14.87 43.33
N GLY A 311 -27.90 15.83 44.24
CA GLY A 311 -27.61 15.60 45.65
C GLY A 311 -28.65 14.73 46.38
N LYS A 312 -29.93 14.83 45.97
CA LYS A 312 -31.04 14.12 46.60
C LYS A 312 -30.85 12.60 46.65
N TYR A 313 -30.30 11.98 45.60
CA TYR A 313 -30.07 10.54 45.56
C TYR A 313 -29.02 10.09 46.59
N TRP A 314 -27.99 10.91 46.82
CA TRP A 314 -26.86 10.59 47.70
C TRP A 314 -27.01 11.11 49.13
N GLY A 315 -28.06 11.89 49.43
CA GLY A 315 -28.14 12.66 50.67
C GLY A 315 -27.10 13.79 50.77
N ILE A 316 -26.62 14.30 49.62
CA ILE A 316 -25.62 15.38 49.54
C ILE A 316 -26.34 16.70 49.24
N PRO A 317 -25.93 17.84 49.84
CA PRO A 317 -26.46 19.16 49.49
C PRO A 317 -26.31 19.50 48.00
N GLU A 318 -27.24 20.28 47.44
CA GLU A 318 -27.30 20.52 46.00
C GLU A 318 -26.08 21.27 45.46
N GLU A 319 -25.48 22.15 46.26
CA GLU A 319 -24.26 22.88 45.93
C GLU A 319 -22.97 22.02 45.96
N LYS A 320 -23.06 20.80 46.50
CA LYS A 320 -21.93 19.84 46.61
C LYS A 320 -22.14 18.55 45.82
N ASN A 321 -23.20 18.46 45.03
CA ASN A 321 -23.48 17.25 44.26
C ASN A 321 -22.49 17.05 43.10
N LEU A 322 -22.51 15.86 42.51
CA LEU A 322 -21.59 15.50 41.43
C LEU A 322 -21.80 16.37 40.19
N ARG A 323 -23.04 16.77 39.86
CA ARG A 323 -23.32 17.66 38.73
C ARG A 323 -22.61 18.99 38.82
N VAL A 324 -22.70 19.66 39.97
CA VAL A 324 -22.05 20.96 40.22
C VAL A 324 -20.53 20.80 40.12
N LYS A 325 -19.99 19.74 40.71
CA LYS A 325 -18.56 19.43 40.67
C LYS A 325 -18.04 19.17 39.25
N LEU A 326 -18.76 18.38 38.45
CA LEU A 326 -18.42 18.15 37.04
C LEU A 326 -18.56 19.43 36.20
N SER A 327 -19.61 20.23 36.44
CA SER A 327 -19.78 21.52 35.77
C SER A 327 -18.65 22.51 36.08
N GLN A 328 -18.03 22.43 37.27
CA GLN A 328 -16.87 23.22 37.64
C GLN A 328 -15.59 22.74 36.94
N LEU A 329 -15.47 21.46 36.61
CA LEU A 329 -14.29 20.89 35.95
C LEU A 329 -14.31 21.00 34.43
N GLY A 330 -15.50 21.17 33.83
CA GLY A 330 -15.65 21.26 32.39
C GLY A 330 -14.83 22.39 31.76
N LEU A 331 -14.11 22.07 30.69
CA LEU A 331 -13.12 22.95 30.07
C LEU A 331 -13.74 24.11 29.28
N ASN A 332 -14.87 23.88 28.62
CA ASN A 332 -15.57 24.90 27.85
C ASN A 332 -17.09 24.72 27.89
N ASP A 333 -17.80 25.81 27.57
CA ASP A 333 -19.25 25.83 27.37
C ASP A 333 -19.64 25.54 25.91
N ALA A 334 -18.71 25.04 25.09
CA ALA A 334 -19.00 24.73 23.70
C ALA A 334 -19.99 23.56 23.61
N VAL A 335 -20.79 23.56 22.54
CA VAL A 335 -21.73 22.46 22.25
C VAL A 335 -20.97 21.13 22.27
N GLY A 336 -21.47 20.17 23.04
CA GLY A 336 -20.85 18.86 23.22
C GLY A 336 -19.79 18.74 24.34
N GLY A 337 -19.37 19.85 24.95
CA GLY A 337 -18.48 19.87 26.12
C GLY A 337 -19.16 19.41 27.41
N LEU A 338 -18.39 18.99 28.42
CA LEU A 338 -18.92 18.50 29.70
C LEU A 338 -19.81 19.54 30.38
N LYS A 339 -19.35 20.79 30.44
CA LYS A 339 -20.11 21.88 31.08
C LYS A 339 -21.42 22.15 30.36
N TRP A 340 -21.44 22.04 29.03
CA TRP A 340 -22.65 22.12 28.22
C TRP A 340 -23.64 21.00 28.59
N TRP A 341 -23.19 19.74 28.67
CA TRP A 341 -24.03 18.61 29.10
C TRP A 341 -24.55 18.77 30.53
N MET A 342 -23.73 19.26 31.46
CA MET A 342 -24.16 19.50 32.84
C MET A 342 -25.19 20.63 32.97
N LYS A 343 -25.36 21.51 31.98
CA LYS A 343 -26.40 22.55 31.95
C LYS A 343 -27.74 22.08 31.36
N LYS A 344 -27.75 20.93 30.68
CA LYS A 344 -28.96 20.32 30.11
C LYS A 344 -29.93 19.83 31.17
N GLU A 345 -31.17 19.60 30.75
CA GLU A 345 -32.16 18.86 31.53
C GLU A 345 -32.76 17.74 30.67
N PRO A 346 -33.02 16.55 31.24
CA PRO A 346 -33.72 15.50 30.55
C PRO A 346 -35.18 15.88 30.37
N LEU A 347 -35.81 15.38 29.30
CA LEU A 347 -37.26 15.40 29.21
C LEU A 347 -37.82 14.49 30.31
N ARG A 348 -38.59 15.07 31.23
CA ARG A 348 -39.00 14.38 32.46
C ARG A 348 -40.31 13.61 32.30
N SER A 349 -40.40 12.52 33.05
CA SER A 349 -41.60 11.72 33.23
C SER A 349 -42.46 12.34 34.35
N THR A 350 -42.94 13.57 34.12
CA THR A 350 -43.51 14.40 35.21
C THR A 350 -44.85 13.90 35.77
N ARG A 351 -45.66 13.23 34.94
CA ARG A 351 -46.97 12.67 35.29
C ARG A 351 -47.40 11.61 34.27
N PRO A 352 -48.41 10.77 34.57
CA PRO A 352 -49.03 9.91 33.57
C PRO A 352 -49.53 10.73 32.36
N CYS A 353 -49.45 10.14 31.17
CA CYS A 353 -49.85 10.84 29.96
C CYS A 353 -51.34 11.19 29.96
N GLY A 354 -51.69 12.41 29.55
CA GLY A 354 -53.09 12.84 29.46
C GLY A 354 -53.76 13.25 30.78
N GLU A 355 -52.99 13.38 31.87
CA GLU A 355 -53.48 13.87 33.16
C GLU A 355 -53.28 15.39 33.35
N GLY A 356 -54.16 16.01 34.15
CA GLY A 356 -54.01 17.40 34.61
C GLY A 356 -54.61 18.49 33.71
N GLY A 357 -55.13 18.15 32.53
CA GLY A 357 -55.83 19.11 31.66
C GLY A 357 -57.18 19.56 32.20
N ASP A 358 -57.61 20.74 31.77
CA ASP A 358 -58.99 21.19 31.95
C ASP A 358 -59.91 20.57 30.86
N GLN A 359 -61.23 20.77 30.97
CA GLN A 359 -62.19 20.29 29.97
C GLN A 359 -61.98 20.87 28.56
N LYS A 360 -61.11 21.88 28.41
CA LYS A 360 -60.80 22.53 27.12
C LYS A 360 -59.53 21.99 26.48
N SER A 361 -58.79 21.14 27.18
CA SER A 361 -57.53 20.58 26.69
C SER A 361 -57.80 19.61 25.53
N VAL A 362 -57.13 19.81 24.40
CA VAL A 362 -57.32 19.01 23.18
C VAL A 362 -56.35 17.84 23.19
N ARG A 363 -56.82 16.62 22.90
CA ARG A 363 -55.96 15.43 22.86
C ARG A 363 -55.25 15.27 21.51
N ALA A 364 -54.12 14.56 21.51
CA ALA A 364 -53.39 14.22 20.29
C ALA A 364 -54.28 13.53 19.24
N LYS A 365 -55.13 12.59 19.65
CA LYS A 365 -56.08 11.92 18.74
C LYS A 365 -57.11 12.84 18.11
N ASP A 366 -57.59 13.83 18.85
CA ASP A 366 -58.57 14.81 18.35
C ASP A 366 -57.92 15.74 17.30
N LEU A 367 -56.59 15.87 17.35
CA LEU A 367 -55.77 16.59 16.38
C LEU A 367 -55.26 15.69 15.24
N GLY A 368 -55.57 14.39 15.24
CA GLY A 368 -55.05 13.43 14.26
C GLY A 368 -53.53 13.23 14.33
N ILE A 369 -52.90 13.52 15.48
CA ILE A 369 -51.47 13.32 15.69
C ILE A 369 -51.29 11.93 16.32
N LYS A 370 -50.76 11.00 15.54
CA LYS A 370 -50.35 9.69 16.04
C LYS A 370 -48.84 9.53 16.00
N GLN A 371 -48.25 9.91 14.88
CA GLN A 371 -46.84 9.68 14.59
C GLN A 371 -46.10 11.01 14.50
N ILE A 372 -44.90 11.03 15.05
CA ILE A 372 -44.00 12.18 15.12
C ILE A 372 -42.59 11.73 14.76
N ASN A 373 -41.74 12.65 14.35
CA ASN A 373 -40.36 12.35 14.00
C ASN A 373 -39.35 13.34 14.58
N HIS A 374 -38.16 12.86 14.88
CA HIS A 374 -37.02 13.69 15.25
C HIS A 374 -35.84 13.37 14.34
N VAL A 375 -35.17 14.39 13.80
CA VAL A 375 -34.04 14.21 12.87
C VAL A 375 -32.75 14.63 13.55
N VAL A 376 -31.76 13.73 13.58
CA VAL A 376 -30.42 14.00 14.13
C VAL A 376 -29.34 13.87 13.06
N LYS A 377 -28.27 14.66 13.16
CA LYS A 377 -27.17 14.62 12.16
C LYS A 377 -26.07 13.62 12.51
N GLU A 378 -25.86 13.37 13.79
CA GLU A 378 -24.76 12.55 14.30
C GLU A 378 -25.25 11.17 14.75
N LEU A 379 -24.48 10.13 14.45
CA LEU A 379 -24.83 8.76 14.80
C LEU A 379 -24.96 8.60 16.32
N ASP A 380 -24.04 9.18 17.07
CA ASP A 380 -24.07 9.10 18.53
C ASP A 380 -25.37 9.67 19.09
N ALA A 381 -25.89 10.78 18.53
CA ALA A 381 -27.19 11.32 18.94
C ALA A 381 -28.33 10.36 18.59
N PHE A 382 -28.30 9.73 17.41
CA PHE A 382 -29.29 8.74 16.99
C PHE A 382 -29.33 7.56 17.96
N GLU A 383 -28.17 6.94 18.20
CA GLU A 383 -28.01 5.80 19.09
C GLU A 383 -28.37 6.13 20.54
N ASN A 384 -28.07 7.34 20.99
CA ASN A 384 -28.39 7.77 22.35
C ASN A 384 -29.90 7.86 22.57
N ILE A 385 -30.64 8.52 21.65
CA ILE A 385 -32.09 8.69 21.80
C ILE A 385 -32.81 7.34 21.82
N ILE A 386 -32.38 6.42 20.98
CA ILE A 386 -33.01 5.10 20.81
C ILE A 386 -32.38 4.00 21.66
N ARG A 387 -31.46 4.37 22.55
CA ARG A 387 -30.67 3.44 23.35
C ARG A 387 -31.46 2.58 24.34
N PRO A 388 -32.61 2.98 24.90
CA PRO A 388 -33.38 2.08 25.77
C PRO A 388 -33.77 0.79 25.05
N TYR A 389 -33.72 -0.36 25.75
CA TYR A 389 -34.12 -1.66 25.20
C TYR A 389 -35.66 -1.78 25.06
N ASP A 390 -36.38 -0.89 25.74
CA ASP A 390 -37.83 -0.77 25.71
C ASP A 390 -38.29 0.32 24.71
N GLN A 391 -39.56 0.73 24.79
CA GLN A 391 -40.15 1.76 23.92
C GLN A 391 -39.82 3.19 24.37
N SER A 392 -39.09 3.36 25.47
CA SER A 392 -38.75 4.69 25.95
C SER A 392 -37.70 5.36 25.06
N ILE A 393 -37.58 6.68 25.19
CA ILE A 393 -36.57 7.46 24.47
C ILE A 393 -35.73 8.32 25.41
N ASN A 394 -34.46 8.50 25.07
CA ASN A 394 -33.57 9.41 25.79
C ASN A 394 -33.59 10.79 25.13
N ALA A 395 -34.61 11.57 25.46
CA ALA A 395 -34.75 12.95 25.00
C ALA A 395 -34.18 13.95 26.02
N LEU A 396 -33.44 14.93 25.54
CA LEU A 396 -33.09 16.13 26.29
C LEU A 396 -33.98 17.31 25.89
N ILE A 397 -34.22 18.21 26.83
CA ILE A 397 -34.97 19.45 26.60
C ILE A 397 -34.07 20.45 25.87
N SER A 398 -34.56 21.05 24.79
CA SER A 398 -34.00 22.29 24.23
C SER A 398 -34.60 23.47 24.98
N ARG A 399 -33.77 24.43 25.44
CA ARG A 399 -34.18 25.49 26.38
C ARG A 399 -34.00 26.90 25.82
N ASP A 400 -35.04 27.72 25.90
CA ASP A 400 -34.96 29.11 25.47
C ASP A 400 -34.00 29.91 26.37
N ASN A 401 -33.29 30.88 25.80
CA ASN A 401 -32.28 31.70 26.49
C ASN A 401 -31.10 30.94 27.12
N THR A 402 -30.84 29.69 26.70
CA THR A 402 -29.65 28.93 27.12
C THR A 402 -28.64 28.83 25.96
N TYR A 403 -27.35 29.12 26.23
CA TYR A 403 -26.31 29.12 25.19
C TYR A 403 -26.15 27.71 24.57
N GLY A 404 -26.28 27.61 23.24
CA GLY A 404 -26.15 26.35 22.50
C GLY A 404 -27.40 25.47 22.49
N GLU A 405 -28.56 26.00 22.86
CA GLU A 405 -29.87 25.35 22.80
C GLU A 405 -30.92 26.28 22.21
N ALA A 406 -30.85 26.59 20.91
CA ALA A 406 -31.84 27.47 20.28
C ALA A 406 -33.24 26.81 20.29
N ALA A 407 -34.01 27.06 21.35
CA ALA A 407 -35.40 26.61 21.47
C ALA A 407 -36.31 27.65 20.82
N VAL A 408 -36.31 27.67 19.48
CA VAL A 408 -37.01 28.67 18.64
C VAL A 408 -38.49 28.87 19.03
N TYR A 409 -39.12 27.84 19.61
CA TYR A 409 -40.54 27.83 19.94
C TYR A 409 -40.85 27.61 21.44
N GLY A 410 -39.84 27.57 22.33
CA GLY A 410 -39.97 27.36 23.78
C GLY A 410 -39.38 26.05 24.32
N ASP A 411 -39.39 25.86 25.64
CA ASP A 411 -38.74 24.71 26.29
C ASP A 411 -39.43 23.36 25.96
N GLY A 412 -38.65 22.40 25.46
CA GLY A 412 -39.09 21.00 25.32
C GLY A 412 -38.28 20.21 24.30
N PHE A 413 -38.77 19.03 23.95
CA PHE A 413 -38.17 18.17 22.93
C PHE A 413 -38.88 18.36 21.58
N TYR A 414 -38.14 18.83 20.57
CA TYR A 414 -38.71 19.27 19.31
C TYR A 414 -38.84 18.10 18.34
N VAL A 415 -40.05 17.90 17.83
CA VAL A 415 -40.38 16.84 16.87
C VAL A 415 -41.27 17.39 15.77
N SER A 416 -41.31 16.73 14.62
CA SER A 416 -42.19 17.10 13.50
C SER A 416 -43.38 16.14 13.43
N ARG A 417 -44.51 16.58 12.87
CA ARG A 417 -45.70 15.75 12.64
C ARG A 417 -45.53 14.82 11.44
N GLY A 418 -45.91 13.55 11.61
CA GLY A 418 -45.94 12.55 10.55
C GLY A 418 -44.57 12.01 10.15
N GLU A 419 -44.47 11.39 8.98
CA GLU A 419 -43.26 10.72 8.47
C GLU A 419 -42.40 11.61 7.57
N LYS A 420 -42.82 12.85 7.30
CA LYS A 420 -42.07 13.71 6.40
C LYS A 420 -40.73 14.08 7.01
N ASP A 421 -39.66 13.67 6.35
CA ASP A 421 -38.33 14.24 6.57
C ASP A 421 -38.39 15.70 6.18
N TYR A 422 -38.35 16.58 7.18
CA TYR A 422 -38.50 18.01 6.95
C TYR A 422 -37.26 18.61 6.28
N TYR A 423 -36.11 17.91 6.29
CA TYR A 423 -34.85 18.51 5.86
C TYR A 423 -33.95 17.63 5.00
N GLY A 424 -34.17 16.32 4.86
CA GLY A 424 -33.32 15.45 4.03
C GLY A 424 -31.85 15.46 4.48
N THR A 425 -31.57 15.81 5.74
CA THR A 425 -30.22 16.16 6.23
C THR A 425 -29.75 15.33 7.41
N GLY A 426 -30.52 14.34 7.87
CA GLY A 426 -30.14 13.55 9.04
C GLY A 426 -30.86 12.20 9.18
N MET A 427 -30.54 11.49 10.25
CA MET A 427 -31.17 10.24 10.65
C MET A 427 -32.49 10.54 11.37
N MET A 428 -33.58 10.11 10.76
CA MET A 428 -34.92 10.20 11.33
C MET A 428 -35.15 9.11 12.39
N ILE A 429 -35.74 9.52 13.51
CA ILE A 429 -36.28 8.67 14.58
C ILE A 429 -37.80 8.86 14.56
N LEU A 430 -38.53 7.82 14.20
CA LEU A 430 -39.99 7.80 14.29
C LEU A 430 -40.44 7.39 15.68
N MET A 431 -41.43 8.12 16.20
CA MET A 431 -42.03 7.90 17.49
C MET A 431 -43.54 8.03 17.36
N ASP A 432 -44.26 7.36 18.26
CA ASP A 432 -45.69 7.55 18.45
C ASP A 432 -45.92 8.51 19.62
N LEU A 433 -46.85 9.44 19.42
CA LEU A 433 -47.40 10.28 20.47
C LEU A 433 -48.65 9.58 21.02
N ASP A 434 -48.70 9.37 22.34
CA ASP A 434 -49.86 8.78 23.01
C ASP A 434 -51.12 9.56 22.64
N GLU A 435 -52.15 8.83 22.20
CA GLU A 435 -53.40 9.39 21.71
C GLU A 435 -54.12 10.28 22.74
N ASN A 436 -53.84 10.06 24.03
CA ASN A 436 -54.42 10.78 25.16
C ASN A 436 -53.58 11.97 25.61
N ALA A 437 -52.36 12.17 25.07
CA ALA A 437 -51.53 13.32 25.35
C ALA A 437 -52.31 14.64 25.14
N LEU A 438 -52.17 15.58 26.06
CA LEU A 438 -52.93 16.83 26.06
C LEU A 438 -52.10 18.02 25.57
N GLN A 439 -52.62 18.77 24.60
CA GLN A 439 -52.02 20.03 24.15
C GLN A 439 -51.97 21.06 25.29
N GLY A 440 -50.86 21.79 25.43
CA GLY A 440 -50.62 22.75 26.53
C GLY A 440 -49.90 22.11 27.71
N MET A 441 -50.11 20.81 27.90
CA MET A 441 -49.70 20.07 29.09
C MET A 441 -48.58 19.08 28.75
N ASP A 442 -48.83 18.13 27.86
CA ASP A 442 -47.89 17.06 27.50
C ASP A 442 -47.09 17.41 26.24
N PHE A 443 -47.68 18.20 25.35
CA PHE A 443 -47.01 18.79 24.19
C PHE A 443 -47.62 20.14 23.83
N ASP A 444 -46.88 20.95 23.07
CA ASP A 444 -47.39 22.13 22.38
C ASP A 444 -47.23 22.00 20.87
N ILE A 445 -48.02 22.76 20.12
CA ILE A 445 -47.79 23.02 18.70
C ILE A 445 -47.04 24.34 18.60
N ALA A 446 -45.93 24.39 17.86
CA ALA A 446 -45.18 25.62 17.68
C ALA A 446 -46.03 26.71 17.03
N LYS A 447 -46.01 27.92 17.60
CA LYS A 447 -46.91 29.03 17.19
C LYS A 447 -46.75 29.45 15.73
N ASN A 448 -45.53 29.37 15.20
CA ASN A 448 -45.20 29.84 13.86
C ASN A 448 -45.05 28.69 12.84
N ASP A 449 -45.10 27.43 13.28
CA ASP A 449 -44.98 26.26 12.42
C ASP A 449 -45.77 25.09 12.98
N SER A 450 -47.00 24.91 12.48
CA SER A 450 -47.89 23.83 12.93
C SER A 450 -47.37 22.42 12.67
N SER A 451 -46.31 22.27 11.87
CA SER A 451 -45.66 20.98 11.65
C SER A 451 -44.76 20.58 12.81
N ILE A 452 -44.31 21.53 13.64
CA ILE A 452 -43.41 21.28 14.77
C ILE A 452 -44.22 21.17 16.07
N LEU A 453 -43.91 20.13 16.83
CA LEU A 453 -44.41 19.90 18.18
C LEU A 453 -43.27 20.02 19.19
N ILE A 454 -43.61 20.49 20.37
CA ILE A 454 -42.70 20.62 21.51
C ILE A 454 -43.20 19.68 22.59
N ILE A 455 -42.54 18.53 22.77
CA ILE A 455 -42.91 17.56 23.78
C ILE A 455 -42.41 18.00 25.15
N LYS A 456 -43.29 17.92 26.15
CA LYS A 456 -43.04 18.33 27.54
C LYS A 456 -43.09 17.16 28.54
N ASN A 457 -43.72 16.05 28.17
CA ASN A 457 -43.86 14.86 29.01
C ASN A 457 -43.29 13.63 28.31
N LYS A 458 -42.22 13.05 28.85
CA LYS A 458 -41.56 11.85 28.30
C LYS A 458 -42.51 10.64 28.24
N ASN A 459 -43.45 10.53 29.18
CA ASN A 459 -44.40 9.41 29.24
C ASN A 459 -45.42 9.38 28.08
N CYS A 460 -45.49 10.45 27.28
CA CYS A 460 -46.42 10.52 26.15
C CYS A 460 -45.79 10.14 24.81
N ILE A 461 -44.51 9.79 24.77
CA ILE A 461 -43.81 9.48 23.53
C ILE A 461 -43.16 8.11 23.63
N HIS A 462 -43.37 7.31 22.59
CA HIS A 462 -42.89 5.95 22.51
C HIS A 462 -42.19 5.74 21.18
N ARG A 463 -41.11 4.98 21.19
CA ARG A 463 -40.41 4.61 19.97
C ARG A 463 -41.32 3.74 19.11
N ASN A 464 -41.44 4.09 17.82
CA ASN A 464 -42.19 3.27 16.88
C ASN A 464 -41.27 2.20 16.28
N TYR A 465 -41.45 0.94 16.70
CA TYR A 465 -40.64 -0.19 16.24
C TYR A 465 -40.92 -0.63 14.80
N ASP A 466 -42.06 -0.25 14.19
CA ASP A 466 -42.34 -0.63 12.81
C ASP A 466 -41.31 -0.03 11.84
N HIS A 467 -40.70 1.10 12.21
CA HIS A 467 -39.60 1.71 11.44
C HIS A 467 -38.25 0.99 11.65
N GLU A 468 -38.13 0.14 12.67
CA GLU A 468 -36.93 -0.69 12.92
C GLU A 468 -36.97 -2.07 12.30
N LYS A 469 -38.09 -2.46 11.67
CA LYS A 469 -38.07 -3.47 10.59
C LYS A 469 -36.97 -3.17 9.56
N GLY A 470 -36.54 -1.93 9.53
CA GLY A 470 -35.25 -1.47 9.05
C GLY A 470 -35.46 -0.11 8.42
N ILE A 471 -34.40 0.69 8.37
CA ILE A 471 -34.26 1.58 7.21
C ILE A 471 -34.47 0.66 6.01
N SER A 472 -35.51 0.90 5.20
CA SER A 472 -35.75 0.06 4.03
C SER A 472 -34.48 0.10 3.19
N LEU A 473 -34.19 -1.00 2.49
CA LEU A 473 -33.03 -1.05 1.62
C LEU A 473 -33.02 0.15 0.64
N GLU A 474 -34.20 0.61 0.24
CA GLU A 474 -34.43 1.82 -0.54
C GLU A 474 -33.99 3.10 0.16
N GLU A 475 -34.45 3.35 1.39
CA GLU A 475 -34.09 4.52 2.17
C GLU A 475 -32.60 4.53 2.50
N PHE A 476 -32.01 3.35 2.73
CA PHE A 476 -30.58 3.23 2.91
C PHE A 476 -29.83 3.70 1.67
N VAL A 477 -30.22 3.23 0.48
CA VAL A 477 -29.55 3.67 -0.74
C VAL A 477 -29.81 5.14 -1.01
N ARG A 478 -31.02 5.66 -0.76
CA ARG A 478 -31.27 7.11 -0.82
C ARG A 478 -30.25 7.87 0.03
N ARG A 479 -30.09 7.50 1.31
CA ARG A 479 -29.14 8.18 2.23
C ARG A 479 -27.70 8.07 1.78
N LEU A 480 -27.29 6.92 1.25
CA LEU A 480 -25.93 6.72 0.77
C LEU A 480 -25.66 7.55 -0.48
N LEU A 481 -26.62 7.65 -1.40
CA LEU A 481 -26.54 8.48 -2.60
C LEU A 481 -26.61 9.97 -2.31
N THR A 482 -27.38 10.35 -1.29
CA THR A 482 -27.59 11.75 -0.90
C THR A 482 -26.65 12.19 0.22
N ASN A 483 -25.49 11.55 0.43
CA ASN A 483 -24.55 11.76 1.56
C ASN A 483 -24.01 13.23 1.68
N LYS A 484 -24.91 14.19 1.85
CA LYS A 484 -24.70 15.62 2.05
C LYS A 484 -24.41 15.95 3.51
N GLY A 485 -24.39 14.94 4.39
CA GLY A 485 -24.45 15.10 5.84
C GLY A 485 -23.15 14.87 6.60
N GLY A 486 -22.04 14.50 5.95
CA GLY A 486 -20.81 14.16 6.68
C GLY A 486 -20.99 12.93 7.58
N THR A 487 -21.77 11.97 7.12
CA THR A 487 -22.10 10.77 7.87
C THR A 487 -20.84 9.97 8.19
N SER A 488 -20.64 9.60 9.46
CA SER A 488 -19.43 8.90 9.90
C SER A 488 -19.26 7.57 9.15
N VAL A 489 -18.02 7.23 8.81
CA VAL A 489 -17.69 5.99 8.07
C VAL A 489 -18.20 4.76 8.81
N GLY A 490 -18.13 4.75 10.14
CA GLY A 490 -18.72 3.69 10.95
C GLY A 490 -20.23 3.56 10.78
N TYR A 491 -21.01 4.65 10.74
CA TYR A 491 -22.45 4.55 10.48
C TYR A 491 -22.76 3.98 9.09
N LEU A 492 -22.01 4.43 8.07
CA LEU A 492 -22.16 3.89 6.71
C LEU A 492 -21.86 2.39 6.68
N SER A 493 -20.79 1.95 7.34
CA SER A 493 -20.43 0.54 7.48
C SER A 493 -21.55 -0.27 8.19
N ARG A 494 -22.11 0.26 9.28
CA ARG A 494 -23.25 -0.34 10.01
C ARG A 494 -24.47 -0.53 9.12
N MET A 495 -24.87 0.55 8.46
CA MET A 495 -26.00 0.51 7.57
C MET A 495 -25.76 -0.41 6.38
N GLN A 496 -24.53 -0.45 5.85
CA GLN A 496 -24.16 -1.33 4.74
C GLN A 496 -24.30 -2.81 5.11
N LYS A 497 -23.86 -3.23 6.30
CA LYS A 497 -24.06 -4.61 6.78
C LYS A 497 -25.54 -4.96 6.89
N LYS A 498 -26.35 -4.06 7.45
CA LYS A 498 -27.81 -4.26 7.56
C LYS A 498 -28.48 -4.34 6.18
N ALA A 499 -28.10 -3.45 5.27
CA ALA A 499 -28.57 -3.43 3.90
C ALA A 499 -28.19 -4.72 3.14
N GLU A 500 -26.96 -5.20 3.31
CA GLU A 500 -26.50 -6.47 2.72
C GLU A 500 -27.33 -7.65 3.25
N ALA A 501 -27.55 -7.74 4.56
CA ALA A 501 -28.40 -8.78 5.14
C ALA A 501 -29.85 -8.72 4.64
N GLN A 502 -30.45 -7.53 4.57
CA GLN A 502 -31.79 -7.33 4.03
C GLN A 502 -31.87 -7.74 2.55
N TYR A 503 -30.90 -7.31 1.74
CA TYR A 503 -30.85 -7.64 0.32
C TYR A 503 -30.71 -9.16 0.09
N LEU A 504 -29.83 -9.82 0.85
CA LEU A 504 -29.65 -11.27 0.74
C LEU A 504 -30.94 -12.04 1.06
N ALA A 505 -31.75 -11.51 1.99
CA ALA A 505 -33.05 -12.06 2.36
C ALA A 505 -34.18 -11.83 1.33
N LEU A 506 -34.01 -10.91 0.38
CA LEU A 506 -35.02 -10.65 -0.67
C LEU A 506 -35.17 -11.85 -1.62
N THR A 507 -36.41 -12.10 -2.03
CA THR A 507 -36.74 -13.03 -3.12
C THR A 507 -36.18 -12.53 -4.47
N PRO A 508 -36.02 -13.39 -5.48
CA PRO A 508 -35.56 -12.95 -6.81
C PRO A 508 -36.40 -11.82 -7.43
N GLN A 509 -37.72 -11.82 -7.19
CA GLN A 509 -38.61 -10.75 -7.66
C GLN A 509 -38.34 -9.43 -6.93
N GLU A 510 -38.29 -9.44 -5.60
CA GLU A 510 -37.98 -8.25 -4.80
C GLU A 510 -36.59 -7.70 -5.12
N LYS A 511 -35.60 -8.56 -5.38
CA LYS A 511 -34.28 -8.14 -5.87
C LYS A 511 -34.37 -7.42 -7.21
N SER A 512 -35.22 -7.90 -8.13
CA SER A 512 -35.44 -7.25 -9.42
C SER A 512 -36.12 -5.88 -9.27
N GLU A 513 -37.16 -5.79 -8.43
CA GLU A 513 -37.87 -4.54 -8.12
C GLU A 513 -36.93 -3.54 -7.46
N PHE A 514 -36.13 -4.00 -6.49
CA PHE A 514 -35.13 -3.18 -5.83
C PHE A 514 -34.04 -2.71 -6.80
N ASN A 515 -33.55 -3.58 -7.69
CA ASN A 515 -32.61 -3.18 -8.74
C ASN A 515 -33.19 -2.09 -9.64
N GLN A 516 -34.48 -2.17 -9.97
CA GLN A 516 -35.17 -1.13 -10.73
C GLN A 516 -35.26 0.18 -9.94
N PHE A 517 -35.60 0.12 -8.64
CA PHE A 517 -35.60 1.27 -7.75
C PHE A 517 -34.24 2.01 -7.78
N ILE A 518 -33.14 1.26 -7.69
CA ILE A 518 -31.79 1.81 -7.72
C ILE A 518 -31.51 2.50 -9.05
N ARG A 519 -31.92 1.88 -10.17
CA ARG A 519 -31.79 2.46 -11.52
C ARG A 519 -32.52 3.79 -11.67
N ASP A 520 -33.65 3.93 -10.98
CA ASP A 520 -34.51 5.12 -11.04
C ASP A 520 -34.05 6.23 -10.08
N HIS A 521 -33.37 5.89 -8.98
CA HIS A 521 -33.04 6.82 -7.89
C HIS A 521 -31.57 7.19 -7.74
N ILE A 522 -30.65 6.51 -8.41
CA ILE A 522 -29.28 7.01 -8.53
C ILE A 522 -29.31 8.32 -9.33
N VAL A 523 -29.36 9.43 -8.61
CA VAL A 523 -29.07 10.77 -9.13
C VAL A 523 -27.56 10.86 -9.24
N ILE A 524 -27.08 10.64 -10.46
CA ILE A 524 -25.71 10.22 -10.70
C ILE A 524 -24.68 11.35 -10.48
N ASN A 525 -25.13 12.59 -10.26
CA ASN A 525 -24.29 13.78 -10.40
C ASN A 525 -23.47 14.20 -9.16
N GLU A 526 -23.63 13.60 -7.98
CA GLU A 526 -23.01 14.19 -6.76
C GLU A 526 -21.95 13.33 -6.05
N TYR A 527 -22.10 12.03 -5.74
CA TYR A 527 -21.07 11.32 -4.92
C TYR A 527 -20.99 9.79 -5.09
N PRO A 528 -20.47 9.26 -6.21
CA PRO A 528 -20.54 7.82 -6.44
C PRO A 528 -19.44 7.00 -5.72
N SER A 529 -18.28 7.59 -5.41
CA SER A 529 -17.09 6.82 -4.97
C SER A 529 -17.28 6.07 -3.65
N ALA A 530 -18.06 6.60 -2.68
CA ALA A 530 -18.35 5.91 -1.43
C ALA A 530 -19.24 4.67 -1.62
N TRP A 531 -20.24 4.74 -2.53
CA TRP A 531 -21.04 3.58 -2.92
C TRP A 531 -20.17 2.51 -3.54
N PHE A 532 -19.35 2.87 -4.52
CA PHE A 532 -18.48 1.92 -5.21
C PHE A 532 -17.48 1.26 -4.25
N LYS A 533 -16.98 2.00 -3.26
CA LYS A 533 -16.09 1.46 -2.21
C LYS A 533 -16.77 0.48 -1.24
N SER A 534 -18.10 0.38 -1.26
CA SER A 534 -18.86 -0.53 -0.39
C SER A 534 -18.90 -1.95 -0.96
N LYS A 535 -18.85 -2.97 -0.08
CA LYS A 535 -19.14 -4.37 -0.45
C LYS A 535 -20.55 -4.53 -1.00
N LEU A 536 -21.48 -3.68 -0.57
CA LEU A 536 -22.85 -3.75 -1.07
C LEU A 536 -22.92 -3.48 -2.57
N SER A 537 -22.11 -2.56 -3.11
CA SER A 537 -22.05 -2.33 -4.57
C SER A 537 -21.67 -3.57 -5.37
N GLN A 538 -20.91 -4.50 -4.75
CA GLN A 538 -20.53 -5.78 -5.35
C GLN A 538 -21.76 -6.63 -5.66
N LEU A 539 -22.83 -6.52 -4.88
CA LEU A 539 -24.10 -7.22 -5.10
C LEU A 539 -24.93 -6.65 -6.27
N PHE A 540 -24.49 -5.54 -6.89
CA PHE A 540 -25.22 -4.81 -7.92
C PHE A 540 -24.39 -4.51 -9.18
N PRO A 541 -23.80 -5.51 -9.86
CA PRO A 541 -22.99 -5.29 -11.07
C PRO A 541 -23.78 -4.56 -12.16
N ASN A 542 -25.07 -4.88 -12.32
CA ASN A 542 -25.99 -4.26 -13.28
C ASN A 542 -26.29 -2.78 -13.00
N VAL A 543 -26.08 -2.30 -11.78
CA VAL A 543 -26.18 -0.88 -11.42
C VAL A 543 -24.89 -0.16 -11.79
N ILE A 544 -23.74 -0.80 -11.54
CA ILE A 544 -22.44 -0.31 -11.97
C ILE A 544 -22.42 -0.14 -13.49
N GLU A 545 -22.88 -1.15 -14.23
CA GLU A 545 -23.03 -1.10 -15.69
C GLU A 545 -23.84 0.13 -16.12
N MET A 546 -25.01 0.36 -15.50
CA MET A 546 -25.85 1.51 -15.81
C MET A 546 -25.12 2.85 -15.53
N VAL A 547 -24.40 2.98 -14.41
CA VAL A 547 -23.65 4.21 -14.08
C VAL A 547 -22.54 4.46 -15.09
N ILE A 548 -21.89 3.38 -15.55
CA ILE A 548 -20.90 3.43 -16.62
C ILE A 548 -21.53 3.86 -17.95
N GLU A 549 -22.67 3.27 -18.34
CA GLU A 549 -23.41 3.57 -19.57
C GLU A 549 -23.91 5.01 -19.63
N ARG A 550 -24.42 5.53 -18.52
CA ARG A 550 -24.90 6.92 -18.42
C ARG A 550 -23.76 7.94 -18.39
N SER A 551 -22.51 7.51 -18.55
CA SER A 551 -21.31 8.36 -18.63
C SER A 551 -21.06 9.20 -17.38
N VAL A 552 -21.43 8.69 -16.20
CA VAL A 552 -21.26 9.44 -14.95
C VAL A 552 -20.24 8.80 -14.00
N ALA A 553 -19.73 7.62 -14.34
CA ALA A 553 -18.49 7.14 -13.76
C ALA A 553 -17.34 8.11 -14.13
N ASP A 554 -16.84 8.84 -13.13
CA ASP A 554 -15.59 9.56 -13.22
C ASP A 554 -14.38 8.59 -13.20
N ARG A 555 -13.19 9.18 -13.31
CA ARG A 555 -11.92 8.44 -13.31
C ARG A 555 -11.70 7.65 -12.02
N GLU A 556 -12.11 8.18 -10.87
CA GLU A 556 -11.86 7.56 -9.56
C GLU A 556 -12.68 6.28 -9.42
N ILE A 557 -13.93 6.28 -9.90
CA ILE A 557 -14.81 5.12 -9.89
C ILE A 557 -14.27 4.02 -10.80
N ALA A 558 -13.88 4.38 -12.02
CA ALA A 558 -13.30 3.43 -12.96
C ALA A 558 -12.03 2.80 -12.38
N GLN A 559 -11.13 3.61 -11.81
CA GLN A 559 -9.91 3.13 -11.16
C GLN A 559 -10.21 2.22 -9.95
N TYR A 560 -11.18 2.60 -9.11
CA TYR A 560 -11.57 1.77 -7.97
C TYR A 560 -12.11 0.42 -8.42
N VAL A 561 -13.15 0.39 -9.28
CA VAL A 561 -13.76 -0.85 -9.78
C VAL A 561 -12.70 -1.74 -10.41
N LEU A 562 -11.79 -1.17 -11.21
CA LEU A 562 -10.77 -1.94 -11.91
C LEU A 562 -9.60 -2.41 -11.01
N SER A 563 -9.45 -1.83 -9.82
CA SER A 563 -8.43 -2.24 -8.85
C SER A 563 -8.85 -3.41 -7.94
N GLN A 564 -10.14 -3.75 -7.87
CA GLN A 564 -10.61 -4.76 -6.92
C GLN A 564 -10.72 -6.15 -7.57
N PRO A 565 -10.17 -7.22 -6.96
CA PRO A 565 -10.25 -8.58 -7.48
C PRO A 565 -11.67 -9.07 -7.75
N TYR A 566 -12.65 -8.62 -6.97
CA TYR A 566 -14.06 -8.99 -7.13
C TYR A 566 -14.59 -8.77 -8.56
N TRP A 567 -14.21 -7.66 -9.18
CA TRP A 567 -14.72 -7.25 -10.48
C TRP A 567 -14.11 -8.02 -11.65
N SER A 568 -13.09 -8.85 -11.42
CA SER A 568 -12.58 -9.78 -12.44
C SER A 568 -13.65 -10.76 -12.91
N ASN A 569 -14.56 -11.17 -12.03
CA ASN A 569 -15.68 -12.04 -12.39
C ASN A 569 -16.79 -11.32 -13.19
N HIS A 570 -16.61 -10.03 -13.49
CA HIS A 570 -17.54 -9.17 -14.20
C HIS A 570 -16.86 -8.45 -15.40
N PRO A 571 -16.26 -9.20 -16.34
CA PRO A 571 -15.52 -8.63 -17.47
C PRO A 571 -16.38 -7.69 -18.34
N GLU A 572 -17.70 -7.89 -18.37
CA GLU A 572 -18.66 -7.03 -19.05
C GLU A 572 -18.61 -5.56 -18.59
N LEU A 573 -18.35 -5.32 -17.30
CA LEU A 573 -18.27 -3.98 -16.73
C LEU A 573 -17.02 -3.25 -17.20
N VAL A 574 -15.91 -3.98 -17.28
CA VAL A 574 -14.65 -3.45 -17.83
C VAL A 574 -14.82 -3.13 -19.31
N ALA A 575 -15.44 -4.03 -20.07
CA ALA A 575 -15.77 -3.79 -21.47
C ALA A 575 -16.67 -2.55 -21.65
N ALA A 576 -17.63 -2.30 -20.75
CA ALA A 576 -18.44 -1.09 -20.74
C ALA A 576 -17.61 0.17 -20.43
N LEU A 577 -16.72 0.14 -19.43
CA LEU A 577 -15.82 1.25 -19.08
C LEU A 577 -14.90 1.63 -20.26
N ILE A 578 -14.39 0.61 -20.96
CA ILE A 578 -13.60 0.77 -22.18
C ILE A 578 -14.47 1.41 -23.28
N ARG A 579 -15.63 0.81 -23.62
CA ARG A 579 -16.55 1.30 -24.66
C ARG A 579 -16.99 2.75 -24.48
N ASN A 580 -17.10 3.24 -23.25
CA ASN A 580 -17.50 4.63 -22.98
C ASN A 580 -16.33 5.61 -22.90
N GLY A 581 -15.10 5.17 -23.17
CA GLY A 581 -13.92 6.05 -23.26
C GLY A 581 -13.46 6.58 -21.90
N ARG A 582 -13.84 5.89 -20.81
CA ARG A 582 -13.48 6.24 -19.43
C ARG A 582 -12.20 5.55 -18.97
N ALA A 583 -11.75 4.52 -19.67
CA ALA A 583 -10.44 3.92 -19.47
C ALA A 583 -9.35 4.80 -20.12
N ASN A 584 -8.48 5.38 -19.29
CA ASN A 584 -7.27 6.07 -19.72
C ASN A 584 -6.02 5.24 -19.40
N GLU A 585 -4.85 5.78 -19.71
CA GLU A 585 -3.58 5.10 -19.55
C GLU A 585 -3.30 4.62 -18.10
N GLU A 586 -3.65 5.44 -17.10
CA GLU A 586 -3.48 5.06 -15.69
C GLU A 586 -4.39 3.89 -15.29
N ILE A 587 -5.63 3.91 -15.77
CA ILE A 587 -6.60 2.84 -15.54
C ILE A 587 -6.15 1.55 -16.23
N ALA A 588 -5.68 1.63 -17.49
CA ALA A 588 -5.14 0.49 -18.21
C ALA A 588 -3.93 -0.10 -17.45
N ARG A 589 -2.98 0.74 -17.00
CA ARG A 589 -1.85 0.29 -16.18
C ARG A 589 -2.29 -0.38 -14.88
N SER A 590 -3.32 0.14 -14.21
CA SER A 590 -3.86 -0.44 -12.98
C SER A 590 -4.53 -1.79 -13.20
N VAL A 591 -5.32 -1.97 -14.27
CA VAL A 591 -5.92 -3.27 -14.63
C VAL A 591 -4.83 -4.27 -14.97
N LEU A 592 -3.91 -3.87 -15.85
CA LEU A 592 -2.96 -4.78 -16.48
C LEU A 592 -1.82 -5.24 -15.56
N SER A 593 -1.64 -4.57 -14.42
CA SER A 593 -0.67 -4.96 -13.39
C SER A 593 -1.22 -5.96 -12.37
N GLN A 594 -2.53 -6.25 -12.39
CA GLN A 594 -3.18 -7.06 -11.38
C GLN A 594 -3.37 -8.52 -11.86
N PRO A 595 -2.94 -9.53 -11.07
CA PRO A 595 -2.91 -10.92 -11.51
C PRO A 595 -4.29 -11.56 -11.74
N HIS A 596 -5.36 -10.98 -11.22
CA HIS A 596 -6.72 -11.50 -11.37
C HIS A 596 -7.35 -11.23 -12.75
N TRP A 597 -6.71 -10.44 -13.62
CA TRP A 597 -7.21 -10.21 -14.99
C TRP A 597 -6.62 -11.15 -16.03
N LYS A 598 -5.71 -12.06 -15.65
CA LYS A 598 -5.07 -13.00 -16.59
C LYS A 598 -6.10 -13.82 -17.38
N ASP A 599 -7.23 -14.18 -16.77
CA ASP A 599 -8.26 -15.01 -17.39
C ASP A 599 -9.16 -14.23 -18.36
N HIS A 600 -8.86 -12.94 -18.60
CA HIS A 600 -9.60 -12.02 -19.49
C HIS A 600 -8.70 -11.26 -20.49
N PRO A 601 -7.90 -11.96 -21.33
CA PRO A 601 -7.01 -11.33 -22.31
C PRO A 601 -7.75 -10.45 -23.34
N GLU A 602 -9.03 -10.73 -23.61
CA GLU A 602 -9.88 -9.95 -24.51
C GLU A 602 -10.09 -8.50 -24.04
N LEU A 603 -10.10 -8.27 -22.72
CA LEU A 603 -10.25 -6.93 -22.15
C LEU A 603 -8.99 -6.10 -22.35
N VAL A 604 -7.83 -6.75 -22.28
CA VAL A 604 -6.54 -6.12 -22.57
C VAL A 604 -6.48 -5.72 -24.03
N GLU A 605 -6.89 -6.61 -24.94
CA GLU A 605 -6.97 -6.31 -26.35
C GLU A 605 -7.86 -5.09 -26.63
N ALA A 606 -9.02 -5.02 -25.96
CA ALA A 606 -9.93 -3.88 -26.05
C ALA A 606 -9.31 -2.59 -25.47
N LEU A 607 -8.62 -2.66 -24.32
CA LEU A 607 -7.90 -1.51 -23.73
C LEU A 607 -6.81 -0.98 -24.65
N VAL A 608 -6.02 -1.88 -25.25
CA VAL A 608 -4.93 -1.55 -26.16
C VAL A 608 -5.48 -0.87 -27.42
N LYS A 609 -6.53 -1.44 -28.01
CA LYS A 609 -7.19 -0.89 -29.21
C LYS A 609 -7.80 0.49 -28.99
N LYS A 610 -8.29 0.79 -27.77
CA LYS A 610 -9.00 2.04 -27.49
C LYS A 610 -8.20 3.13 -26.80
N GLY A 611 -7.37 2.77 -25.82
CA GLY A 611 -6.63 3.71 -24.96
C GLY A 611 -5.30 4.14 -25.55
N GLY A 612 -4.85 3.48 -26.63
CA GLY A 612 -3.51 3.63 -27.15
C GLY A 612 -2.51 3.21 -26.10
N ALA A 613 -2.28 1.91 -25.93
CA ALA A 613 -1.19 1.41 -25.10
C ALA A 613 0.10 2.11 -25.50
N ASP A 614 0.65 2.93 -24.62
CA ASP A 614 1.96 3.51 -24.80
C ASP A 614 3.05 2.52 -24.40
N GLY A 615 4.31 2.92 -24.59
CA GLY A 615 5.42 2.02 -24.31
C GLY A 615 5.49 1.60 -22.83
N ASP A 616 4.97 2.44 -21.93
CA ASP A 616 4.95 2.17 -20.49
C ASP A 616 3.87 1.15 -20.11
N ILE A 617 2.69 1.20 -20.74
CA ILE A 617 1.67 0.16 -20.57
C ILE A 617 2.19 -1.18 -21.07
N ALA A 618 2.75 -1.22 -22.29
CA ALA A 618 3.30 -2.44 -22.86
C ALA A 618 4.38 -3.02 -21.96
N ARG A 619 5.33 -2.20 -21.47
CA ARG A 619 6.36 -2.65 -20.52
C ARG A 619 5.75 -3.17 -19.21
N SER A 620 4.74 -2.48 -18.67
CA SER A 620 4.06 -2.89 -17.44
C SER A 620 3.37 -4.24 -17.59
N VAL A 621 2.63 -4.46 -18.67
CA VAL A 621 1.97 -5.76 -18.96
C VAL A 621 3.02 -6.86 -19.11
N LEU A 622 4.00 -6.62 -19.98
CA LEU A 622 5.00 -7.62 -20.38
C LEU A 622 6.00 -7.95 -19.26
N SER A 623 6.03 -7.16 -18.19
CA SER A 623 6.77 -7.43 -16.96
C SER A 623 6.11 -8.42 -16.02
N GLN A 624 4.79 -8.66 -16.16
CA GLN A 624 4.09 -9.50 -15.21
C GLN A 624 4.11 -10.98 -15.64
N PRO A 625 4.55 -11.90 -14.76
CA PRO A 625 4.70 -13.32 -15.12
C PRO A 625 3.36 -14.03 -15.37
N HIS A 626 2.23 -13.45 -14.98
CA HIS A 626 0.91 -14.05 -15.17
C HIS A 626 0.36 -13.92 -16.60
N TRP A 627 1.00 -13.13 -17.48
CA TRP A 627 0.61 -13.01 -18.89
C TRP A 627 1.33 -13.99 -19.81
N LYS A 628 2.27 -14.81 -19.30
CA LYS A 628 3.04 -15.76 -20.12
C LYS A 628 2.16 -16.71 -20.92
N ASP A 629 1.03 -17.12 -20.36
CA ASP A 629 0.11 -18.08 -20.99
C ASP A 629 -0.79 -17.41 -22.08
N HIS A 630 -0.55 -16.13 -22.39
CA HIS A 630 -1.28 -15.30 -23.36
C HIS A 630 -0.35 -14.62 -24.39
N PRO A 631 0.45 -15.37 -25.18
CA PRO A 631 1.36 -14.80 -26.18
C PRO A 631 0.66 -13.93 -27.26
N GLU A 632 -0.62 -14.19 -27.55
CA GLU A 632 -1.47 -13.40 -28.47
C GLU A 632 -1.64 -11.94 -28.01
N LEU A 633 -1.58 -11.70 -26.70
CA LEU A 633 -1.68 -10.39 -26.07
C LEU A 633 -0.45 -9.55 -26.41
N VAL A 634 0.72 -10.19 -26.37
CA VAL A 634 1.98 -9.57 -26.75
C VAL A 634 1.94 -9.23 -28.24
N GLU A 635 1.48 -10.14 -29.09
CA GLU A 635 1.35 -9.84 -30.52
C GLU A 635 0.44 -8.63 -30.78
N THR A 636 -0.67 -8.50 -30.05
CA THR A 636 -1.56 -7.34 -30.12
C THR A 636 -0.85 -6.05 -29.69
N LEU A 637 -0.16 -6.08 -28.55
CA LEU A 637 0.62 -4.93 -28.05
C LEU A 637 1.69 -4.52 -29.05
N LEU A 638 2.40 -5.48 -29.63
CA LEU A 638 3.43 -5.26 -30.66
C LEU A 638 2.83 -4.71 -31.97
N SER A 639 1.64 -5.18 -32.37
CA SER A 639 0.94 -4.74 -33.58
C SER A 639 0.39 -3.31 -33.49
N SER A 640 0.17 -2.80 -32.27
CA SER A 640 -0.35 -1.45 -32.05
C SER A 640 0.65 -0.32 -32.37
N GLY A 641 1.88 -0.67 -32.81
CA GLY A 641 2.89 0.28 -33.30
C GLY A 641 3.64 1.03 -32.20
N LYS A 642 3.45 0.64 -30.92
CA LYS A 642 4.07 1.28 -29.75
C LYS A 642 5.12 0.40 -29.05
N ALA A 643 5.46 -0.73 -29.66
CA ALA A 643 6.60 -1.54 -29.26
C ALA A 643 7.88 -0.92 -29.80
N ASP A 644 8.59 -0.20 -28.95
CA ASP A 644 9.94 0.25 -29.22
C ASP A 644 10.96 -0.86 -28.91
N HIS A 645 12.22 -0.59 -29.27
CA HIS A 645 13.36 -1.46 -29.00
C HIS A 645 13.47 -1.81 -27.50
N ALA A 646 13.13 -0.87 -26.61
CA ALA A 646 13.19 -1.09 -25.17
C ALA A 646 12.18 -2.16 -24.71
N ILE A 647 10.99 -2.23 -25.30
CA ILE A 647 10.01 -3.28 -25.01
C ILE A 647 10.45 -4.62 -25.56
N ALA A 648 10.95 -4.66 -26.80
CA ALA A 648 11.46 -5.89 -27.41
C ALA A 648 12.62 -6.48 -26.58
N ALA A 649 13.61 -5.66 -26.25
CA ALA A 649 14.72 -6.05 -25.40
C ALA A 649 14.25 -6.48 -24.00
N TYR A 650 13.26 -5.80 -23.43
CA TYR A 650 12.72 -6.15 -22.11
C TYR A 650 12.02 -7.52 -22.11
N VAL A 651 11.12 -7.77 -23.08
CA VAL A 651 10.40 -9.05 -23.25
C VAL A 651 11.39 -10.20 -23.40
N LEU A 652 12.36 -10.05 -24.30
CA LEU A 652 13.39 -11.06 -24.59
C LEU A 652 14.31 -11.31 -23.38
N ASN A 653 14.36 -10.39 -22.42
CA ASN A 653 15.14 -10.55 -21.21
C ASN A 653 14.41 -11.25 -20.07
N GLN A 654 13.08 -11.40 -20.12
CA GLN A 654 12.34 -12.07 -19.06
C GLN A 654 12.37 -13.60 -19.22
N PRO A 655 12.65 -14.35 -18.13
CA PRO A 655 12.72 -15.81 -18.20
C PRO A 655 11.40 -16.51 -18.60
N HIS A 656 10.26 -15.89 -18.30
CA HIS A 656 8.96 -16.51 -18.54
C HIS A 656 8.48 -16.43 -20.00
N TRP A 657 9.12 -15.63 -20.85
CA TRP A 657 8.84 -15.57 -22.30
C TRP A 657 9.73 -16.53 -23.12
N GLN A 658 10.63 -17.29 -22.46
CA GLN A 658 11.60 -18.16 -23.15
C GLN A 658 10.96 -19.32 -23.92
N ASP A 659 9.77 -19.76 -23.49
CA ASP A 659 9.04 -20.87 -24.10
C ASP A 659 8.12 -20.42 -25.25
N HIS A 660 8.23 -19.17 -25.71
CA HIS A 660 7.40 -18.56 -26.76
C HIS A 660 8.22 -18.15 -27.99
N PRO A 661 8.75 -19.12 -28.77
CA PRO A 661 9.58 -18.85 -29.94
C PRO A 661 8.86 -18.00 -31.02
N GLU A 662 7.54 -18.14 -31.16
CA GLU A 662 6.68 -17.36 -32.03
C GLU A 662 6.68 -15.85 -31.71
N LEU A 663 6.92 -15.52 -30.43
CA LEU A 663 7.01 -14.15 -29.95
C LEU A 663 8.29 -13.48 -30.44
N VAL A 664 9.40 -14.21 -30.31
CA VAL A 664 10.71 -13.79 -30.81
C VAL A 664 10.62 -13.59 -32.31
N GLU A 665 10.00 -14.52 -33.03
CA GLU A 665 9.81 -14.40 -34.47
C GLU A 665 9.00 -13.14 -34.85
N THR A 666 7.93 -12.86 -34.12
CA THR A 666 7.08 -11.67 -34.33
C THR A 666 7.82 -10.36 -34.02
N LEU A 667 8.58 -10.34 -32.92
CA LEU A 667 9.44 -9.22 -32.54
C LEU A 667 10.50 -8.95 -33.61
N LEU A 668 11.15 -10.00 -34.11
CA LEU A 668 12.10 -9.91 -35.20
C LEU A 668 11.44 -9.45 -36.50
N LYS A 669 10.21 -9.89 -36.81
CA LYS A 669 9.43 -9.44 -37.97
C LYS A 669 9.01 -7.97 -37.91
N LYS A 670 8.76 -7.41 -36.72
CA LYS A 670 8.28 -6.03 -36.56
C LYS A 670 9.37 -5.02 -36.18
N GLY A 671 10.38 -5.43 -35.43
CA GLY A 671 11.45 -4.56 -34.92
C GLY A 671 12.58 -4.31 -35.93
N THR A 672 13.33 -3.25 -35.68
CA THR A 672 14.69 -3.07 -36.22
C THR A 672 15.63 -4.02 -35.48
N ALA A 673 16.46 -4.77 -36.21
CA ALA A 673 17.51 -5.59 -35.59
C ALA A 673 18.64 -4.66 -35.11
N ASP A 674 18.48 -4.09 -33.90
CA ASP A 674 19.52 -3.31 -33.22
C ASP A 674 20.33 -4.18 -32.25
N GLY A 675 21.47 -3.64 -31.79
CA GLY A 675 22.43 -4.36 -30.95
C GLY A 675 21.83 -4.94 -29.66
N GLU A 676 20.85 -4.27 -29.03
CA GLU A 676 20.25 -4.76 -27.80
C GLU A 676 19.31 -5.95 -28.01
N ILE A 677 18.49 -5.93 -29.07
CA ILE A 677 17.65 -7.06 -29.44
C ILE A 677 18.53 -8.25 -29.83
N VAL A 678 19.56 -8.01 -30.65
CA VAL A 678 20.54 -9.01 -31.09
C VAL A 678 21.22 -9.67 -29.89
N ARG A 679 21.75 -8.88 -28.96
CA ARG A 679 22.40 -9.37 -27.75
C ARG A 679 21.41 -10.15 -26.88
N SER A 680 20.16 -9.70 -26.78
CA SER A 680 19.15 -10.36 -25.96
C SER A 680 18.70 -11.72 -26.54
N VAL A 681 18.52 -11.83 -27.86
CA VAL A 681 18.20 -13.11 -28.53
C VAL A 681 19.40 -14.07 -28.48
N LEU A 682 20.58 -13.61 -28.90
CA LEU A 682 21.76 -14.47 -29.09
C LEU A 682 22.53 -14.80 -27.80
N SER A 683 22.23 -14.13 -26.67
CA SER A 683 22.81 -14.49 -25.36
C SER A 683 22.11 -15.65 -24.68
N ARG A 684 20.97 -16.12 -25.21
CA ARG A 684 20.18 -17.20 -24.59
C ARG A 684 20.60 -18.59 -25.10
N PRO A 685 20.33 -19.69 -24.39
CA PRO A 685 20.73 -21.02 -24.86
C PRO A 685 19.85 -21.60 -25.97
N HIS A 686 18.61 -21.11 -26.14
CA HIS A 686 17.58 -21.74 -26.97
C HIS A 686 17.55 -21.26 -28.42
N TRP A 687 18.17 -20.12 -28.77
CA TRP A 687 18.23 -19.71 -30.19
C TRP A 687 19.05 -20.67 -31.05
N LYS A 688 19.92 -21.50 -30.44
CA LYS A 688 20.63 -22.60 -31.13
C LYS A 688 19.65 -23.57 -31.81
N ASP A 689 18.44 -23.69 -31.26
CA ASP A 689 17.37 -24.55 -31.77
C ASP A 689 16.47 -23.80 -32.78
N HIS A 690 16.73 -22.50 -33.00
CA HIS A 690 16.02 -21.58 -33.89
C HIS A 690 16.96 -20.81 -34.83
N PRO A 691 17.69 -21.51 -35.71
CA PRO A 691 18.62 -20.91 -36.67
C PRO A 691 17.98 -19.83 -37.58
N GLU A 692 16.68 -19.93 -37.84
CA GLU A 692 15.88 -18.97 -38.60
C GLU A 692 15.85 -17.56 -37.97
N TRP A 693 16.03 -17.43 -36.65
CA TRP A 693 16.09 -16.13 -35.99
C TRP A 693 17.36 -15.37 -36.32
N VAL A 694 18.48 -16.08 -36.40
CA VAL A 694 19.78 -15.52 -36.80
C VAL A 694 19.69 -15.06 -38.24
N GLU A 695 19.12 -15.90 -39.11
CA GLU A 695 18.90 -15.54 -40.50
C GLU A 695 18.04 -14.28 -40.63
N MET A 696 16.94 -14.16 -39.88
CA MET A 696 16.11 -12.94 -39.87
C MET A 696 16.86 -11.71 -39.35
N LEU A 697 17.63 -11.83 -38.27
CA LEU A 697 18.43 -10.74 -37.70
C LEU A 697 19.46 -10.23 -38.72
N VAL A 698 20.20 -11.15 -39.33
CA VAL A 698 21.19 -10.87 -40.37
C VAL A 698 20.52 -10.30 -41.63
N ASN A 699 19.29 -10.73 -41.94
CA ASN A 699 18.54 -10.26 -43.10
C ASN A 699 17.85 -8.90 -42.93
N LYS A 700 17.58 -8.47 -41.69
CA LYS A 700 16.87 -7.21 -41.39
C LYS A 700 17.77 -6.08 -40.91
N GLY A 701 18.88 -6.39 -40.23
CA GLY A 701 19.75 -5.41 -39.60
C GLY A 701 20.82 -4.83 -40.51
N SER A 702 21.34 -3.66 -40.11
CA SER A 702 22.70 -3.30 -40.52
C SER A 702 23.63 -4.25 -39.79
N VAL A 703 24.41 -5.05 -40.53
CA VAL A 703 25.38 -5.94 -39.89
C VAL A 703 26.50 -5.09 -39.30
N ASP A 704 26.54 -5.01 -37.98
CA ASP A 704 27.54 -4.30 -37.19
C ASP A 704 28.43 -5.28 -36.40
N GLN A 705 29.43 -4.70 -35.73
CA GLN A 705 30.37 -5.45 -34.91
C GLN A 705 29.69 -6.28 -33.81
N GLU A 706 28.61 -5.78 -33.21
CA GLU A 706 27.94 -6.46 -32.09
C GLU A 706 27.17 -7.69 -32.56
N LEU A 707 26.49 -7.59 -33.70
CA LEU A 707 25.84 -8.73 -34.35
C LEU A 707 26.86 -9.79 -34.79
N ALA A 708 27.94 -9.37 -35.46
CA ALA A 708 28.99 -10.29 -35.87
C ALA A 708 29.64 -10.99 -34.67
N TRP A 709 29.95 -10.25 -33.60
CA TRP A 709 30.52 -10.82 -32.38
C TRP A 709 29.55 -11.80 -31.70
N SER A 710 28.26 -11.47 -31.66
CA SER A 710 27.25 -12.30 -31.00
C SER A 710 26.97 -13.60 -31.76
N VAL A 711 26.91 -13.55 -33.10
CA VAL A 711 26.70 -14.75 -33.94
C VAL A 711 27.97 -15.60 -34.00
N LEU A 712 29.12 -15.01 -34.34
CA LEU A 712 30.41 -15.71 -34.51
C LEU A 712 31.08 -16.06 -33.17
N GLY A 713 30.55 -15.51 -32.07
CA GLY A 713 30.95 -15.78 -30.69
C GLY A 713 30.70 -17.22 -30.25
N GLN A 714 29.78 -17.90 -30.92
CA GLN A 714 29.03 -19.02 -30.36
C GLN A 714 29.47 -20.35 -30.98
N ALA A 715 29.36 -21.48 -30.28
CA ALA A 715 29.96 -22.72 -30.77
C ALA A 715 29.26 -23.36 -32.00
N HIS A 716 28.06 -22.90 -32.34
CA HIS A 716 27.15 -23.55 -33.30
C HIS A 716 27.00 -22.84 -34.63
N TRP A 717 27.58 -21.64 -34.82
CA TRP A 717 27.64 -21.05 -36.17
C TRP A 717 28.46 -21.92 -37.14
N LYS A 718 29.34 -22.80 -36.64
CA LYS A 718 30.09 -23.78 -37.44
C LYS A 718 29.17 -24.69 -38.28
N ASP A 719 27.95 -24.90 -37.81
CA ASP A 719 26.95 -25.75 -38.47
C ASP A 719 26.10 -24.92 -39.46
N HIS A 720 26.35 -23.60 -39.53
CA HIS A 720 25.64 -22.60 -40.33
C HIS A 720 26.61 -21.63 -41.06
N PRO A 721 27.48 -22.12 -41.96
CA PRO A 721 28.43 -21.31 -42.71
C PRO A 721 27.77 -20.17 -43.51
N GLU A 722 26.52 -20.34 -43.94
CA GLU A 722 25.71 -19.35 -44.65
C GLU A 722 25.48 -18.05 -43.86
N TRP A 723 25.52 -18.11 -42.53
CA TRP A 723 25.43 -16.91 -41.69
C TRP A 723 26.68 -16.05 -41.82
N VAL A 724 27.85 -16.69 -41.83
CA VAL A 724 29.14 -16.01 -42.00
C VAL A 724 29.19 -15.34 -43.36
N GLU A 725 28.80 -16.06 -44.40
CA GLU A 725 28.71 -15.50 -45.75
C GLU A 725 27.78 -14.29 -45.82
N THR A 726 26.59 -14.37 -45.21
CA THR A 726 25.62 -13.27 -45.22
C THR A 726 26.12 -12.07 -44.41
N LEU A 727 26.75 -12.31 -43.25
CA LEU A 727 27.41 -11.29 -42.43
C LEU A 727 28.53 -10.59 -43.22
N LEU A 728 29.38 -11.34 -43.91
CA LEU A 728 30.44 -10.81 -44.77
C LEU A 728 29.89 -10.09 -46.02
N ASN A 729 28.75 -10.56 -46.53
CA ASN A 729 28.12 -10.00 -47.72
C ASN A 729 27.30 -8.73 -47.44
N ARG A 730 26.87 -8.50 -46.19
CA ARG A 730 26.05 -7.33 -45.83
C ARG A 730 26.76 -6.37 -44.88
N GLY A 731 27.70 -6.85 -44.07
CA GLY A 731 28.47 -6.07 -43.12
C GLY A 731 29.60 -5.29 -43.76
N LYS A 732 30.10 -4.28 -43.04
CA LYS A 732 31.41 -3.70 -43.34
C LYS A 732 32.46 -4.75 -42.98
N ALA A 733 33.27 -5.16 -43.94
CA ALA A 733 34.45 -5.98 -43.65
C ALA A 733 35.49 -5.12 -42.91
N ASP A 734 35.28 -4.95 -41.60
CA ASP A 734 36.18 -4.25 -40.68
C ASP A 734 36.98 -5.24 -39.81
N MET A 735 37.96 -4.71 -39.09
CA MET A 735 38.89 -5.51 -38.29
C MET A 735 38.18 -6.34 -37.22
N ALA A 736 37.05 -5.88 -36.70
CA ALA A 736 36.33 -6.60 -35.67
C ALA A 736 35.65 -7.85 -36.24
N ILE A 737 34.95 -7.73 -37.38
CA ILE A 737 34.34 -8.89 -38.06
C ILE A 737 35.42 -9.86 -38.53
N ALA A 738 36.50 -9.36 -39.13
CA ALA A 738 37.63 -10.18 -39.57
C ALA A 738 38.26 -10.95 -38.40
N SER A 739 38.51 -10.27 -37.27
CA SER A 739 39.02 -10.90 -36.05
C SER A 739 38.06 -11.98 -35.52
N CYS A 740 36.75 -11.77 -35.57
CA CYS A 740 35.75 -12.76 -35.16
C CYS A 740 35.77 -14.02 -36.03
N VAL A 741 35.84 -13.86 -37.35
CA VAL A 741 35.89 -14.99 -38.30
C VAL A 741 37.22 -15.75 -38.17
N LEU A 742 38.33 -15.01 -38.15
CA LEU A 742 39.68 -15.57 -38.29
C LEU A 742 40.30 -16.08 -36.97
N ASN A 743 39.77 -15.70 -35.80
CA ASN A 743 40.19 -16.29 -34.51
C ASN A 743 39.62 -17.70 -34.25
N ARG A 744 38.79 -18.24 -35.14
CA ARG A 744 38.05 -19.49 -34.89
C ARG A 744 38.64 -20.67 -35.66
N ALA A 745 38.62 -21.87 -35.11
CA ALA A 745 39.28 -23.00 -35.77
C ALA A 745 38.69 -23.37 -37.16
N HIS A 746 37.40 -23.04 -37.39
CA HIS A 746 36.60 -23.50 -38.53
C HIS A 746 36.71 -22.66 -39.80
N TRP A 747 37.30 -21.45 -39.78
CA TRP A 747 37.51 -20.71 -41.04
C TRP A 747 38.44 -21.45 -42.02
N LYS A 748 39.25 -22.38 -41.51
CA LYS A 748 40.16 -23.20 -42.32
C LYS A 748 39.41 -24.11 -43.29
N ASP A 749 38.19 -24.48 -42.95
CA ASP A 749 37.31 -25.29 -43.79
C ASP A 749 36.56 -24.42 -44.83
N HIS A 750 36.70 -23.08 -44.72
CA HIS A 750 35.98 -22.06 -45.50
C HIS A 750 36.91 -20.92 -45.97
N PRO A 751 37.92 -21.22 -46.82
CA PRO A 751 38.87 -20.22 -47.33
C PRO A 751 38.21 -19.05 -48.09
N GLU A 752 37.03 -19.28 -48.67
CA GLU A 752 36.20 -18.28 -49.36
C GLU A 752 35.78 -17.10 -48.46
N TRP A 753 35.73 -17.28 -47.14
CA TRP A 753 35.44 -16.18 -46.20
C TRP A 753 36.59 -15.19 -46.12
N VAL A 754 37.82 -15.69 -46.16
CA VAL A 754 39.03 -14.86 -46.19
C VAL A 754 39.09 -14.09 -47.49
N GLU A 755 38.78 -14.74 -48.62
CA GLU A 755 38.67 -14.08 -49.91
C GLU A 755 37.60 -12.99 -49.91
N THR A 756 36.45 -13.23 -49.27
CA THR A 756 35.38 -12.25 -49.13
C THR A 756 35.80 -11.06 -48.26
N LEU A 757 36.48 -11.30 -47.13
CA LEU A 757 37.07 -10.25 -46.27
C LEU A 757 38.11 -9.42 -47.03
N LEU A 758 39.01 -10.07 -47.78
CA LEU A 758 40.04 -9.41 -48.57
C LEU A 758 39.46 -8.67 -49.78
N SER A 759 38.39 -9.19 -50.39
CA SER A 759 37.73 -8.59 -51.56
C SER A 759 36.84 -7.40 -51.20
N ARG A 760 36.23 -7.39 -50.01
CA ARG A 760 35.28 -6.35 -49.57
C ARG A 760 35.81 -5.37 -48.54
N GLY A 761 36.80 -5.75 -47.75
CA GLY A 761 37.45 -4.82 -46.84
C GLY A 761 38.01 -3.64 -47.61
N LYS A 762 37.86 -2.42 -47.07
CA LYS A 762 39.01 -1.51 -47.13
C LYS A 762 40.09 -2.34 -46.46
N ALA A 763 41.04 -2.87 -47.22
CA ALA A 763 42.04 -3.79 -46.70
C ALA A 763 42.92 -3.04 -45.70
N ASP A 764 42.37 -2.93 -44.49
CA ASP A 764 42.97 -2.33 -43.33
C ASP A 764 44.14 -3.23 -42.99
N GLN A 765 45.28 -2.58 -42.82
CA GLN A 765 46.56 -3.18 -42.48
C GLN A 765 46.43 -4.21 -41.35
N ALA A 766 45.53 -3.97 -40.40
CA ALA A 766 45.23 -4.87 -39.30
C ALA A 766 44.65 -6.23 -39.76
N ILE A 767 43.71 -6.24 -40.71
CA ILE A 767 43.10 -7.47 -41.25
C ILE A 767 44.16 -8.30 -41.96
N VAL A 768 44.97 -7.63 -42.77
CA VAL A 768 46.02 -8.26 -43.58
C VAL A 768 47.10 -8.88 -42.67
N THR A 769 47.58 -8.10 -41.70
CA THR A 769 48.55 -8.57 -40.70
C THR A 769 47.99 -9.77 -39.93
N TYR A 770 46.71 -9.73 -39.58
CA TYR A 770 46.06 -10.82 -38.85
C TYR A 770 45.94 -12.08 -39.70
N VAL A 771 45.45 -12.02 -40.95
CA VAL A 771 45.37 -13.16 -41.88
C VAL A 771 46.75 -13.80 -42.05
N LEU A 772 47.79 -12.98 -42.24
CA LEU A 772 49.17 -13.42 -42.46
C LEU A 772 49.90 -13.88 -41.18
N SER A 773 49.32 -13.65 -40.01
CA SER A 773 49.81 -14.22 -38.76
C SER A 773 49.35 -15.66 -38.52
N GLN A 774 48.30 -16.12 -39.23
CA GLN A 774 47.71 -17.44 -39.02
C GLN A 774 48.52 -18.55 -39.71
N ALA A 775 48.74 -19.69 -39.07
CA ALA A 775 49.60 -20.74 -39.65
C ALA A 775 49.12 -21.37 -40.98
N HIS A 776 47.87 -21.10 -41.42
CA HIS A 776 47.22 -21.77 -42.58
C HIS A 776 47.18 -20.92 -43.85
N TRP A 777 47.51 -19.62 -43.82
CA TRP A 777 47.57 -18.84 -45.08
C TRP A 777 48.62 -19.38 -46.05
N LYS A 778 49.63 -20.10 -45.56
CA LYS A 778 50.66 -20.78 -46.36
C LYS A 778 50.06 -21.78 -47.37
N ASP A 779 48.85 -22.29 -47.08
CA ASP A 779 48.13 -23.25 -47.91
C ASP A 779 47.22 -22.52 -48.93
N HIS A 780 47.18 -21.17 -48.87
CA HIS A 780 46.34 -20.26 -49.67
C HIS A 780 47.15 -19.06 -50.26
N PRO A 781 48.15 -19.32 -51.12
CA PRO A 781 48.98 -18.27 -51.74
C PRO A 781 48.18 -17.23 -52.55
N GLU A 782 46.99 -17.59 -53.04
CA GLU A 782 46.03 -16.73 -53.75
C GLU A 782 45.54 -15.53 -52.91
N TRP A 783 45.55 -15.64 -51.58
CA TRP A 783 45.22 -14.53 -50.68
C TRP A 783 46.25 -13.42 -50.78
N VAL A 784 47.53 -13.79 -50.86
CA VAL A 784 48.63 -12.83 -50.98
C VAL A 784 48.67 -12.22 -52.38
N GLU A 785 48.35 -12.99 -53.41
CA GLU A 785 48.16 -12.45 -54.76
C GLU A 785 47.06 -11.38 -54.79
N THR A 786 45.94 -11.63 -54.12
CA THR A 786 44.81 -10.68 -54.02
C THR A 786 45.22 -9.39 -53.30
N LEU A 787 46.01 -9.51 -52.22
CA LEU A 787 46.57 -8.38 -51.47
C LEU A 787 47.54 -7.54 -52.31
N ILE A 788 48.39 -8.20 -53.11
CA ILE A 788 49.31 -7.53 -54.04
C ILE A 788 48.53 -6.73 -55.09
N LYS A 789 47.53 -7.36 -55.73
CA LYS A 789 46.70 -6.74 -56.79
C LYS A 789 45.95 -5.51 -56.30
N LYS A 790 45.52 -5.51 -55.03
CA LYS A 790 44.78 -4.39 -54.42
C LYS A 790 45.67 -3.27 -53.88
N GLY A 791 46.99 -3.46 -53.88
CA GLY A 791 47.94 -2.45 -53.45
C GLY A 791 47.87 -2.15 -51.94
N THR A 792 47.51 -3.12 -51.10
CA THR A 792 47.37 -2.95 -49.64
C THR A 792 48.52 -3.52 -48.83
N ILE A 793 49.60 -3.92 -49.49
CA ILE A 793 50.83 -4.40 -48.84
C ILE A 793 51.71 -3.22 -48.47
N ASP A 794 52.27 -3.21 -47.27
CA ASP A 794 53.30 -2.27 -46.83
C ASP A 794 54.57 -3.02 -46.38
N TRP A 795 55.52 -2.30 -45.75
CA TRP A 795 56.80 -2.86 -45.34
C TRP A 795 56.65 -4.03 -44.36
N ASP A 796 55.80 -3.89 -43.34
CA ASP A 796 55.62 -4.91 -42.30
C ASP A 796 54.97 -6.18 -42.87
N ILE A 797 53.99 -6.04 -43.76
CA ILE A 797 53.38 -7.18 -44.45
C ILE A 797 54.41 -7.85 -45.37
N ALA A 798 55.07 -7.09 -46.23
CA ALA A 798 56.05 -7.63 -47.16
C ALA A 798 57.18 -8.35 -46.41
N TRP A 799 57.66 -7.78 -45.30
CA TRP A 799 58.63 -8.41 -44.43
C TRP A 799 58.10 -9.72 -43.82
N ASN A 800 56.95 -9.69 -43.15
CA ASN A 800 56.36 -10.88 -42.51
C ASN A 800 56.10 -12.00 -43.50
N VAL A 801 55.70 -11.66 -44.72
CA VAL A 801 55.48 -12.59 -45.82
C VAL A 801 56.81 -13.19 -46.29
N LEU A 802 57.76 -12.33 -46.67
CA LEU A 802 59.02 -12.73 -47.30
C LEU A 802 60.03 -13.39 -46.34
N SER A 803 59.87 -13.19 -45.03
CA SER A 803 60.68 -13.87 -44.02
C SER A 803 60.27 -15.33 -43.77
N GLN A 804 59.16 -15.80 -44.34
CA GLN A 804 58.69 -17.17 -44.12
C GLN A 804 59.34 -18.19 -45.09
N PRO A 805 59.77 -19.37 -44.61
CA PRO A 805 60.52 -20.34 -45.45
C PRO A 805 59.76 -20.94 -46.64
N HIS A 806 58.43 -20.89 -46.62
CA HIS A 806 57.57 -21.53 -47.63
C HIS A 806 57.47 -20.74 -48.94
N TRP A 807 57.91 -19.47 -48.96
CA TRP A 807 57.88 -18.65 -50.17
C TRP A 807 58.80 -19.12 -51.28
N LYS A 808 59.80 -19.95 -50.96
CA LYS A 808 60.68 -20.59 -51.95
C LYS A 808 59.88 -21.34 -53.03
N ASP A 809 58.66 -21.78 -52.70
CA ASP A 809 57.76 -22.55 -53.55
C ASP A 809 56.79 -21.65 -54.35
N HIS A 810 56.81 -20.32 -54.12
CA HIS A 810 56.01 -19.29 -54.79
C HIS A 810 56.85 -18.08 -55.28
N PRO A 811 57.89 -18.28 -56.11
CA PRO A 811 58.77 -17.21 -56.58
C PRO A 811 58.05 -16.10 -57.36
N GLU A 812 56.94 -16.41 -58.02
CA GLU A 812 56.10 -15.48 -58.76
C GLU A 812 55.48 -14.39 -57.87
N LEU A 813 55.11 -14.73 -56.63
CA LEU A 813 54.55 -13.77 -55.68
C LEU A 813 55.64 -12.90 -55.04
N VAL A 814 56.85 -13.45 -54.82
CA VAL A 814 58.03 -12.67 -54.40
C VAL A 814 58.42 -11.64 -55.46
N GLU A 815 58.40 -12.07 -56.71
CA GLU A 815 58.67 -11.19 -57.85
C GLU A 815 57.59 -10.10 -57.94
N ALA A 816 56.31 -10.43 -57.77
CA ALA A 816 55.23 -9.44 -57.74
C ALA A 816 55.34 -8.45 -56.57
N LEU A 817 55.81 -8.87 -55.39
CA LEU A 817 56.06 -8.01 -54.23
C LEU A 817 57.22 -7.03 -54.46
N ILE A 818 58.27 -7.49 -55.14
CA ILE A 818 59.47 -6.69 -55.43
C ILE A 818 59.25 -5.75 -56.63
N ILE A 819 58.60 -6.23 -57.70
CA ILE A 819 58.37 -5.48 -58.94
C ILE A 819 57.33 -4.37 -58.73
N ASN A 820 56.28 -4.58 -57.95
CA ASN A 820 55.25 -3.57 -57.70
C ASN A 820 55.70 -2.44 -56.74
N GLY A 821 57.00 -2.33 -56.45
CA GLY A 821 57.62 -1.15 -55.84
C GLY A 821 57.36 -0.97 -54.35
N LYS A 822 56.94 -2.03 -53.65
CA LYS A 822 56.57 -1.97 -52.23
C LYS A 822 57.63 -2.51 -51.27
N ALA A 823 58.57 -3.30 -51.77
CA ALA A 823 59.75 -3.74 -51.03
C ALA A 823 60.86 -2.68 -51.14
N ASP A 824 61.30 -2.12 -50.02
CA ASP A 824 62.46 -1.23 -49.99
C ASP A 824 63.78 -2.02 -50.07
N ARG A 825 64.91 -1.31 -49.97
CA ARG A 825 66.23 -1.92 -49.99
C ARG A 825 66.45 -2.89 -48.81
N ALA A 826 65.84 -2.66 -47.66
CA ALA A 826 66.00 -3.52 -46.49
C ALA A 826 65.29 -4.87 -46.69
N ILE A 827 64.08 -4.88 -47.26
CA ILE A 827 63.37 -6.12 -47.64
C ILE A 827 64.13 -6.84 -48.74
N THR A 828 64.57 -6.10 -49.76
CA THR A 828 65.35 -6.67 -50.87
C THR A 828 66.64 -7.30 -50.35
N ASP A 829 67.38 -6.61 -49.48
CA ASP A 829 68.61 -7.13 -48.88
C ASP A 829 68.33 -8.31 -47.92
N HIS A 830 67.21 -8.30 -47.19
CA HIS A 830 66.80 -9.44 -46.35
C HIS A 830 66.51 -10.69 -47.20
N VAL A 831 65.66 -10.56 -48.22
CA VAL A 831 65.35 -11.64 -49.16
C VAL A 831 66.60 -12.12 -49.88
N LEU A 832 67.46 -11.22 -50.37
CA LEU A 832 68.72 -11.58 -51.03
C LEU A 832 69.72 -12.30 -50.11
N ASN A 833 69.64 -12.06 -48.80
CA ASN A 833 70.50 -12.69 -47.80
C ASN A 833 69.95 -14.04 -47.30
N GLN A 834 68.67 -14.34 -47.52
CA GLN A 834 68.11 -15.65 -47.26
C GLN A 834 68.75 -16.70 -48.22
N PRO A 835 69.33 -17.79 -47.69
CA PRO A 835 70.11 -18.74 -48.50
C PRO A 835 69.37 -19.34 -49.70
N HIS A 836 68.05 -19.48 -49.60
CA HIS A 836 67.19 -20.08 -50.62
C HIS A 836 66.87 -19.12 -51.79
N TRP A 837 66.83 -17.81 -51.56
CA TRP A 837 66.59 -16.79 -52.59
C TRP A 837 67.85 -16.36 -53.35
N LYS A 838 69.02 -16.52 -52.72
CA LYS A 838 70.32 -16.09 -53.23
C LYS A 838 70.66 -16.63 -54.62
N ASN A 839 70.16 -17.82 -54.98
CA ASN A 839 70.33 -18.40 -56.31
C ASN A 839 69.33 -17.88 -57.35
N TYR A 840 68.09 -17.56 -56.94
CA TYR A 840 67.05 -17.00 -57.81
C TYR A 840 67.44 -15.59 -58.29
N PHE A 841 67.83 -14.69 -57.38
CA PHE A 841 68.18 -13.30 -57.72
C PHE A 841 69.54 -13.13 -58.40
N LYS A 842 70.46 -14.09 -58.24
CA LYS A 842 71.73 -14.12 -59.01
C LYS A 842 71.50 -14.22 -60.52
N LYS A 843 70.31 -14.70 -60.92
CA LYS A 843 69.86 -14.80 -62.32
C LYS A 843 69.26 -13.47 -62.81
N LEU A 844 68.47 -12.78 -61.98
CA LEU A 844 67.84 -11.48 -62.29
C LEU A 844 68.83 -10.30 -62.34
N THR A 845 69.85 -10.28 -61.47
CA THR A 845 70.80 -9.16 -61.33
C THR A 845 71.79 -8.98 -62.49
N LYS A 846 71.75 -9.84 -63.52
CA LYS A 846 72.58 -9.68 -64.72
C LYS A 846 72.06 -8.63 -65.72
N GLU A 847 70.84 -8.10 -65.57
CA GLU A 847 70.18 -7.33 -66.64
C GLU A 847 69.86 -5.84 -66.37
N VAL A 848 70.05 -5.27 -65.16
CA VAL A 848 69.64 -3.86 -64.91
C VAL A 848 70.66 -3.07 -64.07
N LYS A 849 71.43 -2.17 -64.72
CA LYS A 849 72.52 -1.38 -64.10
C LYS A 849 72.30 0.13 -63.80
N PRO A 850 71.18 0.86 -64.08
CA PRO A 850 71.17 2.32 -63.88
C PRO A 850 70.47 2.90 -62.62
N SER A 851 69.94 2.15 -61.64
CA SER A 851 69.19 2.78 -60.52
C SER A 851 70.02 3.21 -59.29
N VAL A 852 71.27 2.76 -59.16
CA VAL A 852 72.09 2.97 -57.94
C VAL A 852 72.64 4.41 -57.84
N ASP A 853 72.89 5.08 -58.97
CA ASP A 853 73.51 6.41 -58.97
C ASP A 853 72.53 7.54 -58.63
N ASN A 854 71.22 7.36 -58.85
CA ASN A 854 70.20 8.35 -58.49
C ASN A 854 69.95 8.41 -56.98
N ILE A 855 70.10 7.29 -56.27
CA ILE A 855 69.93 7.19 -54.81
C ILE A 855 71.06 7.91 -54.07
N ARG A 856 72.28 7.86 -54.61
CA ARG A 856 73.46 8.51 -54.02
C ARG A 856 73.36 10.05 -54.03
N LYS A 857 72.60 10.62 -54.98
CA LYS A 857 72.39 12.07 -55.11
C LYS A 857 71.36 12.61 -54.11
N PHE A 858 70.32 11.83 -53.82
CA PHE A 858 69.27 12.17 -52.83
C PHE A 858 69.80 12.19 -51.38
N TYR A 859 70.73 11.30 -51.07
CA TYR A 859 71.31 11.14 -49.72
C TYR A 859 72.19 12.33 -49.28
N ASN A 860 72.90 12.97 -50.21
CA ASN A 860 73.78 14.10 -49.89
C ASN A 860 73.00 15.41 -49.60
N GLU A 861 71.77 15.52 -50.09
CA GLU A 861 70.91 16.69 -49.89
C GLU A 861 70.27 16.68 -48.47
N HIS A 862 69.83 15.50 -48.00
CA HIS A 862 69.15 15.34 -46.70
C HIS A 862 70.10 15.38 -45.50
N SER A 863 71.35 14.95 -45.64
CA SER A 863 72.35 15.04 -44.57
C SER A 863 72.67 16.49 -44.15
N ARG A 864 72.47 17.48 -45.04
CA ARG A 864 72.65 18.90 -44.72
C ARG A 864 71.49 19.46 -43.90
N GLN A 865 70.26 19.02 -44.16
CA GLN A 865 69.06 19.47 -43.43
C GLN A 865 69.06 18.97 -41.97
N ILE A 866 69.51 17.74 -41.73
CA ILE A 866 69.63 17.16 -40.38
C ILE A 866 70.67 17.90 -39.52
N THR A 867 71.74 18.40 -40.14
CA THR A 867 72.78 19.16 -39.43
C THR A 867 72.29 20.56 -39.01
N ALA A 868 71.46 21.21 -39.85
CA ALA A 868 70.83 22.49 -39.52
C ALA A 868 69.81 22.36 -38.38
N MET A 869 69.05 21.27 -38.35
CA MET A 869 68.03 21.01 -37.32
C MET A 869 68.64 20.78 -35.93
N LYS A 870 69.80 20.11 -35.85
CA LYS A 870 70.55 19.92 -34.60
C LYS A 870 71.10 21.23 -34.03
N ALA A 871 71.50 22.16 -34.88
CA ALA A 871 72.00 23.47 -34.44
C ALA A 871 70.88 24.36 -33.88
N GLU A 872 69.69 24.31 -34.47
CA GLU A 872 68.52 25.09 -34.02
C GLU A 872 67.95 24.58 -32.68
N LEU A 873 67.94 23.26 -32.47
CA LEU A 873 67.55 22.64 -31.20
C LEU A 873 68.50 23.02 -30.04
N ALA A 874 69.81 23.03 -30.31
CA ALA A 874 70.81 23.45 -29.33
C ALA A 874 70.67 24.94 -28.96
N ARG A 875 70.33 25.79 -29.94
CA ARG A 875 70.09 27.23 -29.75
C ARG A 875 68.89 27.48 -28.84
N ARG A 876 67.74 26.84 -29.11
CA ARG A 876 66.52 27.00 -28.30
C ARG A 876 66.66 26.45 -26.89
N SER A 877 67.42 25.36 -26.71
CA SER A 877 67.72 24.81 -25.38
C SER A 877 68.54 25.78 -24.51
N ALA A 878 69.41 26.59 -25.11
CA ALA A 878 70.21 27.59 -24.39
C ALA A 878 69.38 28.84 -24.03
N GLU A 879 68.44 29.25 -24.89
CA GLU A 879 67.53 30.37 -24.61
C GLU A 879 66.64 30.10 -23.39
N TYR A 880 66.11 28.88 -23.26
CA TYR A 880 65.26 28.48 -22.13
C TYR A 880 65.99 28.36 -20.79
N ALA A 881 67.30 28.10 -20.79
CA ALA A 881 68.09 27.97 -19.55
C ALA A 881 68.31 29.31 -18.82
N THR A 882 67.95 30.44 -19.44
CA THR A 882 68.19 31.80 -18.92
C THR A 882 66.95 32.52 -18.37
N LEU A 883 65.78 31.87 -18.39
CA LEU A 883 64.54 32.47 -17.88
C LEU A 883 64.44 32.38 -16.34
N PRO A 884 63.94 33.42 -15.63
CA PRO A 884 63.86 33.42 -14.16
C PRO A 884 62.86 32.38 -13.63
N SER A 885 63.22 31.71 -12.54
CA SER A 885 62.39 30.70 -11.86
C SER A 885 61.10 31.33 -11.32
N GLY A 886 60.00 31.17 -12.07
CA GLY A 886 58.66 31.59 -11.66
C GLY A 886 57.69 31.95 -12.79
N ALA A 887 58.12 31.95 -14.06
CA ALA A 887 57.23 32.26 -15.19
C ALA A 887 57.06 31.05 -16.14
N LEU A 888 55.80 30.68 -16.38
CA LEU A 888 55.26 29.55 -17.15
C LEU A 888 55.23 28.18 -16.44
N SER A 889 54.03 27.61 -16.34
CA SER A 889 53.85 26.22 -15.93
C SER A 889 54.22 25.28 -17.08
N PHE A 890 54.68 24.06 -16.79
CA PHE A 890 54.99 23.04 -17.80
C PHE A 890 53.81 22.76 -18.76
N LYS A 891 52.58 22.97 -18.27
CA LYS A 891 51.33 22.87 -19.05
C LYS A 891 51.24 23.95 -20.13
N ASP A 892 51.74 25.15 -19.88
CA ASP A 892 51.74 26.26 -20.84
C ASP A 892 52.85 26.10 -21.90
N PHE A 893 53.99 25.50 -21.53
CA PHE A 893 55.05 25.12 -22.48
C PHE A 893 54.56 24.07 -23.49
N LEU A 894 53.87 23.02 -23.02
CA LEU A 894 53.31 22.00 -23.91
C LEU A 894 52.24 22.61 -24.84
N LYS A 895 51.33 23.42 -24.29
CA LYS A 895 50.27 24.06 -25.09
C LYS A 895 50.81 25.00 -26.17
N SER A 896 51.92 25.71 -25.92
CA SER A 896 52.48 26.67 -26.88
C SER A 896 53.36 26.06 -27.98
N ASN A 897 53.72 24.78 -27.89
CA ASN A 897 54.60 24.10 -28.85
C ASN A 897 53.91 22.89 -29.54
N LEU A 898 52.61 22.70 -29.34
CA LEU A 898 51.83 21.60 -29.94
C LEU A 898 51.79 21.65 -31.47
N ASP A 899 52.01 22.83 -32.06
CA ASP A 899 52.04 23.05 -33.51
C ASP A 899 53.47 23.10 -34.08
N ASP A 900 54.52 22.95 -33.24
CA ASP A 900 55.92 22.96 -33.70
C ASP A 900 56.29 21.56 -34.25
N PRO A 901 56.59 21.42 -35.57
CA PRO A 901 56.85 20.12 -36.19
C PRO A 901 58.03 19.37 -35.57
N VAL A 902 58.98 20.10 -34.99
CA VAL A 902 60.17 19.52 -34.35
C VAL A 902 59.79 18.89 -33.00
N PHE A 903 58.81 19.45 -32.30
CA PHE A 903 58.31 18.91 -31.04
C PHE A 903 57.45 17.66 -31.27
N ILE A 904 56.60 17.67 -32.30
CA ILE A 904 55.77 16.54 -32.73
C ILE A 904 56.63 15.33 -33.09
N ALA A 905 57.76 15.54 -33.77
CA ALA A 905 58.69 14.47 -34.17
C ALA A 905 59.41 13.78 -32.99
N CYS A 906 59.34 14.34 -31.77
CA CYS A 906 59.96 13.75 -30.57
C CYS A 906 58.97 12.98 -29.68
N ILE A 907 57.68 12.89 -30.07
CA ILE A 907 56.67 12.14 -29.31
C ILE A 907 56.85 10.63 -29.58
N PRO A 908 56.92 9.76 -28.55
CA PRO A 908 57.02 8.32 -28.72
C PRO A 908 55.88 7.74 -29.57
N GLY A 909 56.19 6.80 -30.47
CA GLY A 909 55.27 6.30 -31.50
C GLY A 909 53.97 5.67 -30.96
N ASP A 910 54.02 5.16 -29.73
CA ASP A 910 52.92 4.58 -28.97
C ASP A 910 51.90 5.62 -28.44
N LEU A 911 52.18 6.92 -28.59
CA LEU A 911 51.25 8.01 -28.27
C LEU A 911 50.66 8.71 -29.50
N ILE A 912 51.05 8.31 -30.72
CA ILE A 912 50.56 8.89 -31.98
C ILE A 912 49.04 8.70 -32.19
N PRO A 913 48.40 7.57 -31.86
CA PRO A 913 46.94 7.41 -32.02
C PRO A 913 46.13 8.38 -31.16
N VAL A 914 46.68 8.82 -30.03
CA VAL A 914 46.06 9.81 -29.12
C VAL A 914 46.20 11.23 -29.68
N TYR A 915 47.20 11.48 -30.54
CA TYR A 915 47.44 12.76 -31.19
C TYR A 915 46.44 13.02 -32.34
N ASP A 916 46.03 11.98 -33.06
CA ASP A 916 44.98 12.09 -34.09
C ASP A 916 43.59 12.38 -33.49
N GLU A 917 43.31 11.88 -32.28
CA GLU A 917 42.10 12.26 -31.51
C GLU A 917 42.17 13.71 -30.97
N LEU A 918 43.37 14.23 -30.71
CA LEU A 918 43.62 15.59 -30.22
C LEU A 918 43.27 16.67 -31.26
N LEU A 919 43.43 16.37 -32.55
CA LEU A 919 43.02 17.25 -33.67
C LEU A 919 41.49 17.36 -33.85
N SER A 920 40.70 16.53 -33.14
CA SER A 920 39.23 16.59 -33.16
C SER A 920 38.63 17.71 -32.30
N GLY A 921 39.46 18.47 -31.57
CA GLY A 921 39.07 19.73 -30.91
C GLY A 921 38.42 19.60 -29.53
N ASN A 922 38.49 18.43 -28.87
CA ASN A 922 37.86 18.23 -27.56
C ASN A 922 38.78 18.66 -26.39
N GLN A 923 38.64 19.91 -25.96
CA GLN A 923 39.47 20.55 -24.92
C GLN A 923 39.53 19.81 -23.57
N LEU A 924 38.48 19.05 -23.21
CA LEU A 924 38.40 18.32 -21.95
C LEU A 924 39.36 17.10 -21.91
N LEU A 925 39.50 16.41 -23.04
CA LEU A 925 40.45 15.29 -23.20
C LEU A 925 41.90 15.77 -23.19
N ILE A 926 42.17 16.96 -23.73
CA ILE A 926 43.50 17.60 -23.71
C ILE A 926 43.94 17.86 -22.27
N ASP A 927 43.05 18.40 -21.43
CA ASP A 927 43.41 18.71 -20.04
C ASP A 927 43.56 17.43 -19.19
N GLN A 928 42.77 16.37 -19.45
CA GLN A 928 42.90 15.07 -18.79
C GLN A 928 44.18 14.31 -19.20
N LEU A 929 44.58 14.39 -20.47
CA LEU A 929 45.82 13.80 -20.96
C LEU A 929 47.06 14.49 -20.37
N ILE A 930 47.04 15.83 -20.29
CA ILE A 930 48.11 16.60 -19.67
C ILE A 930 48.25 16.23 -18.19
N GLU A 931 47.15 16.08 -17.45
CA GLU A 931 47.20 15.59 -16.06
C GLU A 931 47.72 14.16 -15.96
N GLY A 932 47.36 13.28 -16.90
CA GLY A 932 47.85 11.90 -16.96
C GLY A 932 49.36 11.79 -17.23
N ILE A 933 49.90 12.61 -18.13
CA ILE A 933 51.34 12.66 -18.45
C ILE A 933 52.12 13.25 -17.26
N VAL A 934 51.64 14.34 -16.66
CA VAL A 934 52.26 14.96 -15.48
C VAL A 934 52.28 13.99 -14.29
N SER A 935 51.18 13.27 -14.07
CA SER A 935 51.07 12.25 -13.02
C SER A 935 52.04 11.08 -13.23
N ARG A 936 52.15 10.55 -14.46
CA ARG A 936 53.06 9.41 -14.75
C ARG A 936 54.54 9.79 -14.70
N LEU A 937 54.90 11.02 -15.05
CA LEU A 937 56.28 11.52 -14.94
C LEU A 937 56.68 11.80 -13.47
N GLN A 938 55.75 12.27 -12.63
CA GLN A 938 55.97 12.43 -11.19
C GLN A 938 56.08 11.09 -10.43
N VAL A 939 55.44 10.02 -10.92
CA VAL A 939 55.46 8.70 -10.28
C VAL A 939 56.78 7.94 -10.49
N LYS A 940 57.57 8.24 -11.53
CA LYS A 940 58.78 7.49 -11.88
C LYS A 940 60.13 8.04 -11.34
N ASN A 941 60.20 9.25 -10.78
CA ASN A 941 61.45 9.75 -10.17
C ASN A 941 61.20 10.81 -9.09
N ARG A 942 61.46 10.46 -7.81
CA ARG A 942 61.15 11.30 -6.63
C ARG A 942 62.17 12.43 -6.31
N SER A 943 63.07 12.80 -7.21
CA SER A 943 63.92 13.99 -6.99
C SER A 943 64.39 14.64 -8.28
N LEU A 944 63.55 15.49 -8.89
CA LEU A 944 63.96 16.40 -9.95
C LEU A 944 63.27 17.75 -9.73
N ASN A 945 63.92 18.63 -8.96
CA ASN A 945 63.46 20.01 -8.74
C ASN A 945 64.14 21.02 -9.68
N SER A 946 64.69 20.59 -10.82
CA SER A 946 65.10 21.52 -11.87
C SER A 946 64.90 20.95 -13.27
N PHE A 947 64.40 21.81 -14.17
CA PHE A 947 64.10 21.55 -15.57
C PHE A 947 65.30 20.99 -16.37
N GLY A 948 66.54 21.30 -15.94
CA GLY A 948 67.76 20.83 -16.58
C GLY A 948 67.97 19.30 -16.53
N ALA A 949 67.56 18.64 -15.44
CA ALA A 949 67.80 17.20 -15.29
C ALA A 949 66.72 16.32 -15.97
N LEU A 950 65.57 16.91 -16.33
CA LEU A 950 64.59 16.29 -17.23
C LEU A 950 65.09 16.30 -18.69
N MET A 951 65.70 17.41 -19.12
CA MET A 951 66.26 17.54 -20.48
C MET A 951 67.48 16.65 -20.72
N GLU A 952 68.35 16.42 -19.72
CA GLU A 952 69.41 15.42 -19.85
C GLU A 952 68.87 13.98 -20.00
N SER A 953 67.75 13.65 -19.34
CA SER A 953 67.12 12.33 -19.48
C SER A 953 66.51 12.14 -20.87
N VAL A 954 65.85 13.15 -21.43
CA VAL A 954 65.31 13.13 -22.80
C VAL A 954 66.42 13.06 -23.84
N LEU A 955 67.51 13.83 -23.66
CA LEU A 955 68.67 13.80 -24.55
C LEU A 955 69.48 12.49 -24.46
N SER A 956 69.42 11.77 -23.33
CA SER A 956 70.09 10.46 -23.17
C SER A 956 69.41 9.32 -23.95
N ILE A 957 68.14 9.49 -24.35
CA ILE A 957 67.36 8.50 -25.12
C ILE A 957 67.54 8.68 -26.63
N CYS A 958 67.98 9.86 -27.09
CA CYS A 958 68.14 10.19 -28.51
C CYS A 958 69.17 9.37 -29.33
N PRO A 959 70.25 8.77 -28.77
CA PRO A 959 71.15 7.95 -29.58
C PRO A 959 70.54 6.63 -30.06
N VAL A 960 69.46 6.14 -29.42
CA VAL A 960 68.81 4.87 -29.77
C VAL A 960 67.75 5.07 -30.88
N LEU A 961 67.09 6.23 -30.93
CA LEU A 961 66.09 6.53 -31.97
C LEU A 961 66.68 6.85 -33.35
N ILE A 962 67.91 7.41 -33.42
CA ILE A 962 68.56 7.70 -34.71
C ILE A 962 69.08 6.41 -35.40
N ARG A 963 69.15 5.27 -34.68
CA ARG A 963 69.52 3.97 -35.27
C ARG A 963 68.33 3.18 -35.84
N HIS A 964 67.10 3.61 -35.59
CA HIS A 964 65.89 2.96 -36.09
C HIS A 964 65.10 3.80 -37.13
N LEU A 965 65.64 4.95 -37.53
CA LEU A 965 65.07 5.81 -38.58
C LEU A 965 65.94 5.87 -39.85
N PHE A 966 66.82 4.88 -40.06
CA PHE A 966 67.54 4.65 -41.32
C PHE A 966 67.56 3.17 -41.69
#